data_AF-A0A973HM24-F1
#
_entry.id   AF-A0A973HM24-F1
#
_cell.length_a   1.000
_cell.length_b   1.000
_cell.length_c   1.000
_cell.angle_alpha   90.00
_cell.angle_beta   90.00
_cell.angle_gamma   90.00
#
_symmetry.space_group_name_H-M   'P 1'
#
loop_
_entity.id
_entity.type
_entity.pdbx_description
1 polymer ?
#
loop_
_entity_poly.entity_id
_entity_poly.type
_entity_poly.pdbx_seq_one_letter_code
_entity_poly.pdbx_strand_id
1 'polypeptide(L)'
;MTVTRKSLEQDLRKLGIKAGDRIMVHSSFKKLGLERGSPATIVQALKNVITAKGTIAMPVFTFSFSEDSAYSYHSSPSKVGAVTEAFKKSPGVKWTHQPSHSMAAWGQDAIPFLDGGNLIRPYDFQGPFGNIYKWDFKILMLGCGLAANSTLHAIEHWAELPYCVNGKTSCFFKRGAYMGREPEYSIAKDVNETCLDYMPVGHRDFYNANKSKLASKYARLLNKKGILKEGQTGTAISYVMSAADTVDACMAQLDKTPDLFLCDQCDFCLQQKKSLAKWKLNGASRWDWVRLGRAKVTITPPLDALANHGWGEAAPIQDVLDDLYARVLFFRLKEKVHILISLDLLITPKEVSDKIRDHLAQHMSISAENITIVSTHTHYGPHIGSDLLWGKKSYRDERYIDELVHRVTGAVRMASKQAIPVTVRQLTRKVDIGAINRRIPVKNGSVSYAHNAGLTPTGPISKDFTMLFFHDPAGKLIAGAGHYNCHPIFTDPAAQVITSEYPGIFSTEVEKELGPESVICFLPGAQGNQMPRLFADGYQGAKDAGLKLSQCYLKNCKKVGEPMKELASETQFLVLKKATIELSAHLQALRLGPVILGLTGGEMDLELIAYFRKKSGLENALLVGYANDFIGYLPVKAAFTNPCSYEVIICKNTLTTKPGISEDILNATAKLAKKLMQKTKKILK
;
A
#
# COMPACT_ATOMS: atom_id res chain seq x y z
N MET A 1 45.60 -0.98 -6.59
CA MET A 1 45.02 -2.32 -6.76
C MET A 1 44.36 -2.39 -8.13
N THR A 2 44.59 -3.45 -8.90
CA THR A 2 43.96 -3.65 -10.22
C THR A 2 42.47 -3.90 -10.07
N VAL A 3 41.62 -3.15 -10.77
CA VAL A 3 40.17 -3.33 -10.72
C VAL A 3 39.78 -4.54 -11.57
N THR A 4 39.09 -5.51 -10.97
CA THR A 4 38.62 -6.74 -11.62
C THR A 4 37.10 -6.84 -11.56
N ARG A 5 36.51 -7.76 -12.34
CA ARG A 5 35.08 -8.08 -12.23
C ARG A 5 34.68 -8.46 -10.79
N LYS A 6 35.44 -9.33 -10.14
CA LYS A 6 35.16 -9.79 -8.77
C LYS A 6 35.24 -8.63 -7.75
N SER A 7 36.20 -7.73 -7.88
CA SER A 7 36.28 -6.56 -6.99
C SER A 7 35.09 -5.61 -7.21
N LEU A 8 34.67 -5.39 -8.46
CA LEU A 8 33.44 -4.63 -8.76
C LEU A 8 32.19 -5.28 -8.15
N GLU A 9 32.05 -6.60 -8.25
CA GLU A 9 30.94 -7.32 -7.63
C GLU A 9 30.91 -7.14 -6.10
N GLN A 10 32.09 -7.14 -5.45
CA GLN A 10 32.20 -6.88 -4.01
C GLN A 10 31.85 -5.43 -3.65
N ASP A 11 32.34 -4.46 -4.41
CA ASP A 11 32.07 -3.04 -4.20
C ASP A 11 30.57 -2.73 -4.33
N LEU A 12 29.91 -3.27 -5.36
CA LEU A 12 28.46 -3.16 -5.54
C LEU A 12 27.69 -3.72 -4.33
N ARG A 13 28.12 -4.87 -3.79
CA ARG A 13 27.52 -5.47 -2.59
C ARG A 13 27.71 -4.60 -1.35
N LYS A 14 28.90 -4.02 -1.15
CA LYS A 14 29.18 -3.06 -0.07
C LYS A 14 28.33 -1.80 -0.20
N LEU A 15 28.13 -1.31 -1.42
CA LEU A 15 27.25 -0.18 -1.72
C LEU A 15 25.77 -0.51 -1.40
N GLY A 16 25.42 -1.78 -1.28
CA GLY A 16 24.10 -2.26 -0.85
C GLY A 16 23.23 -2.79 -1.99
N ILE A 17 23.85 -3.13 -3.13
CA ILE A 17 23.20 -3.82 -4.24
C ILE A 17 23.19 -5.33 -3.97
N LYS A 18 22.03 -5.96 -4.11
CA LYS A 18 21.77 -7.35 -3.74
C LYS A 18 21.03 -8.08 -4.86
N ALA A 19 21.01 -9.41 -4.75
CA ALA A 19 20.20 -10.23 -5.65
C ALA A 19 18.71 -9.87 -5.50
N GLY A 20 17.99 -9.77 -6.62
CA GLY A 20 16.58 -9.39 -6.65
C GLY A 20 16.31 -7.89 -6.64
N ASP A 21 17.34 -7.03 -6.57
CA ASP A 21 17.15 -5.59 -6.63
C ASP A 21 16.64 -5.13 -8.01
N ARG A 22 15.85 -4.05 -8.01
CA ARG A 22 15.53 -3.27 -9.21
C ARG A 22 16.43 -2.04 -9.23
N ILE A 23 17.25 -1.87 -10.27
CA ILE A 23 18.20 -0.77 -10.35
C ILE A 23 18.13 -0.03 -11.68
N MET A 24 18.25 1.28 -11.64
CA MET A 24 18.46 2.15 -12.80
C MET A 24 19.92 2.60 -12.78
N VAL A 25 20.69 2.31 -13.83
CA VAL A 25 22.14 2.54 -13.84
C VAL A 25 22.52 3.68 -14.77
N HIS A 26 23.21 4.66 -14.21
CA HIS A 26 24.03 5.65 -14.93
C HIS A 26 25.49 5.29 -14.70
N SER A 27 26.36 5.42 -15.71
CA SER A 27 27.74 4.96 -15.56
C SER A 27 28.77 5.75 -16.35
N SER A 28 30.02 5.71 -15.89
CA SER A 28 31.19 6.20 -16.62
C SER A 28 32.28 5.13 -16.64
N PHE A 29 32.45 4.46 -17.78
CA PHE A 29 33.44 3.38 -17.94
C PHE A 29 34.86 3.84 -17.59
N LYS A 30 35.29 4.98 -18.15
CA LYS A 30 36.66 5.50 -17.99
C LYS A 30 37.06 5.75 -16.53
N LYS A 31 36.10 6.11 -15.67
CA LYS A 31 36.37 6.46 -14.27
C LYS A 31 36.52 5.25 -13.35
N LEU A 32 36.05 4.08 -13.75
CA LEU A 32 36.04 2.88 -12.91
C LEU A 32 37.40 2.15 -12.86
N GLY A 33 38.36 2.52 -13.71
CA GLY A 33 39.75 2.03 -13.61
C GLY A 33 39.95 0.59 -14.08
N LEU A 34 39.11 0.10 -15.00
CA LEU A 34 39.15 -1.28 -15.48
C LEU A 34 40.26 -1.47 -16.54
N GLU A 35 41.50 -1.69 -16.12
CA GLU A 35 42.67 -1.75 -17.01
C GLU A 35 42.63 -2.87 -18.07
N ARG A 36 42.08 -4.05 -17.73
CA ARG A 36 42.08 -5.25 -18.58
C ARG A 36 40.69 -5.75 -18.98
N GLY A 37 39.65 -4.91 -18.89
CA GLY A 37 38.29 -5.35 -19.20
C GLY A 37 37.55 -4.42 -20.15
N SER A 38 36.43 -4.91 -20.66
CA SER A 38 35.53 -4.17 -21.54
C SER A 38 34.29 -3.65 -20.78
N PRO A 39 33.50 -2.73 -21.35
CA PRO A 39 32.21 -2.34 -20.76
C PRO A 39 31.28 -3.53 -20.45
N ALA A 40 31.38 -4.63 -21.21
CA ALA A 40 30.64 -5.86 -20.94
C ALA A 40 31.02 -6.53 -19.60
N THR A 41 32.25 -6.28 -19.10
CA THR A 41 32.69 -6.78 -17.79
C THR A 41 31.87 -6.16 -16.66
N ILE A 42 31.52 -4.87 -16.78
CA ILE A 42 30.65 -4.18 -15.81
C ILE A 42 29.22 -4.70 -15.91
N VAL A 43 28.71 -4.88 -17.13
CA VAL A 43 27.38 -5.49 -17.35
C VAL A 43 27.30 -6.87 -16.69
N GLN A 44 28.34 -7.69 -16.83
CA GLN A 44 28.39 -9.00 -16.21
C GLN A 44 28.45 -8.91 -14.68
N ALA A 45 29.24 -7.99 -14.13
CA ALA A 45 29.29 -7.76 -12.68
C ALA A 45 27.90 -7.39 -12.12
N LEU A 46 27.17 -6.48 -12.78
CA LEU A 46 25.81 -6.11 -12.40
C LEU A 46 24.85 -7.31 -12.45
N LYS A 47 24.84 -8.06 -13.58
CA LYS A 47 24.01 -9.25 -13.74
C LYS A 47 24.31 -10.33 -12.69
N ASN A 48 25.57 -10.51 -12.28
CA ASN A 48 25.95 -11.48 -11.25
C ASN A 48 25.53 -11.06 -9.85
N VAL A 49 25.61 -9.77 -9.53
CA VAL A 49 25.19 -9.27 -8.21
C VAL A 49 23.67 -9.34 -8.04
N ILE A 50 22.93 -8.96 -9.09
CA ILE A 50 21.47 -8.78 -9.06
C ILE A 50 20.73 -10.06 -9.41
N THR A 51 21.32 -10.92 -10.25
CA THR A 51 20.73 -12.16 -10.78
C THR A 51 19.48 -11.92 -11.63
N ALA A 52 19.00 -12.97 -12.30
CA ALA A 52 17.78 -12.89 -13.12
C ALA A 52 16.51 -12.61 -12.29
N LYS A 53 16.55 -12.78 -10.97
CA LYS A 53 15.46 -12.45 -10.03
C LYS A 53 15.25 -10.95 -9.82
N GLY A 54 16.22 -10.12 -10.20
CA GLY A 54 16.11 -8.66 -10.12
C GLY A 54 15.85 -8.05 -11.50
N THR A 55 15.89 -6.71 -11.57
CA THR A 55 15.71 -5.97 -12.83
C THR A 55 16.78 -4.88 -12.95
N ILE A 56 17.51 -4.87 -14.06
CA ILE A 56 18.48 -3.82 -14.40
C ILE A 56 17.88 -2.97 -15.51
N ALA A 57 17.81 -1.66 -15.32
CA ALA A 57 17.44 -0.69 -16.34
C ALA A 57 18.60 0.26 -16.64
N MET A 58 18.77 0.64 -17.90
CA MET A 58 19.73 1.65 -18.33
C MET A 58 19.14 2.55 -19.42
N PRO A 59 19.40 3.87 -19.38
CA PRO A 59 19.06 4.74 -20.49
C PRO A 59 19.95 4.38 -21.68
N VAL A 60 19.38 4.24 -22.87
CA VAL A 60 20.09 3.93 -24.12
C VAL A 60 19.85 5.00 -25.18
N PHE A 61 19.78 6.25 -24.72
CA PHE A 61 19.39 7.42 -25.51
C PHE A 61 20.20 7.56 -26.80
N THR A 62 19.52 7.93 -27.88
CA THR A 62 20.08 8.06 -29.23
C THR A 62 20.17 9.52 -29.69
N PHE A 63 19.38 10.42 -29.08
CA PHE A 63 19.31 11.86 -29.39
C PHE A 63 19.18 12.20 -30.89
N SER A 64 18.45 11.39 -31.67
CA SER A 64 18.33 11.51 -33.13
C SER A 64 17.39 12.64 -33.58
N PHE A 65 17.64 13.86 -33.07
CA PHE A 65 16.78 15.04 -33.19
C PHE A 65 17.18 16.04 -34.27
N SER A 66 18.41 15.94 -34.77
CA SER A 66 18.97 17.02 -35.59
C SER A 66 20.20 16.61 -36.41
N GLU A 67 20.64 15.34 -36.35
CA GLU A 67 21.70 14.83 -37.22
C GLU A 67 21.03 14.23 -38.47
N ASP A 68 21.61 14.39 -39.67
CA ASP A 68 21.18 13.77 -40.94
C ASP A 68 21.09 12.22 -40.89
N SER A 69 21.32 11.62 -39.72
CA SER A 69 21.16 10.21 -39.45
C SER A 69 19.73 9.90 -38.96
N ALA A 70 18.90 9.40 -39.87
CA ALA A 70 17.59 8.86 -39.50
C ALA A 70 17.71 7.71 -38.47
N TYR A 71 16.83 7.74 -37.46
CA TYR A 71 16.78 6.75 -36.37
C TYR A 71 16.39 5.35 -36.90
N SER A 72 17.01 4.33 -36.31
CA SER A 72 16.72 2.92 -36.56
C SER A 72 16.76 2.15 -35.25
N TYR A 73 15.64 1.51 -34.92
CA TYR A 73 15.48 0.71 -33.71
C TYR A 73 16.61 -0.33 -33.51
N HIS A 74 17.03 -0.98 -34.61
CA HIS A 74 18.03 -2.04 -34.59
C HIS A 74 19.48 -1.55 -34.63
N SER A 75 19.75 -0.41 -35.27
CA SER A 75 21.13 0.00 -35.59
C SER A 75 21.61 1.27 -34.90
N SER A 76 20.70 2.12 -34.39
CA SER A 76 21.10 3.34 -33.69
C SER A 76 21.80 3.01 -32.36
N PRO A 77 23.07 3.44 -32.17
CA PRO A 77 23.83 3.17 -30.95
C PRO A 77 23.42 4.12 -29.83
N SER A 78 23.59 3.69 -28.58
CA SER A 78 23.45 4.56 -27.42
C SER A 78 24.53 5.65 -27.42
N LYS A 79 24.12 6.90 -27.20
CA LYS A 79 24.97 8.08 -27.07
C LYS A 79 25.30 8.43 -25.60
N VAL A 80 24.83 7.63 -24.62
CA VAL A 80 24.98 7.89 -23.18
C VAL A 80 25.97 6.97 -22.46
N GLY A 81 26.83 6.26 -23.21
CA GLY A 81 28.02 5.60 -22.67
C GLY A 81 28.30 4.22 -23.26
N ALA A 82 29.56 3.78 -23.13
CA ALA A 82 29.97 2.48 -23.66
C ALA A 82 29.35 1.29 -22.88
N VAL A 83 29.03 1.47 -21.59
CA VAL A 83 28.38 0.45 -20.76
C VAL A 83 26.91 0.28 -21.15
N THR A 84 26.19 1.37 -21.44
CA THR A 84 24.78 1.31 -21.85
C THR A 84 24.64 0.64 -23.22
N GLU A 85 25.57 0.89 -24.14
CA GLU A 85 25.64 0.20 -25.43
C GLU A 85 25.97 -1.29 -25.29
N ALA A 86 26.94 -1.65 -24.44
CA ALA A 86 27.25 -3.04 -24.14
C ALA A 86 26.07 -3.75 -23.43
N PHE A 87 25.32 -3.03 -22.60
CA PHE A 87 24.11 -3.54 -21.98
C PHE A 87 23.02 -3.79 -23.01
N LYS A 88 22.73 -2.82 -23.90
CA LYS A 88 21.77 -2.98 -25.01
C LYS A 88 22.05 -4.22 -25.86
N LYS A 89 23.32 -4.52 -26.12
CA LYS A 89 23.79 -5.67 -26.91
C LYS A 89 23.88 -6.99 -26.12
N SER A 90 23.66 -6.97 -24.81
CA SER A 90 23.82 -8.15 -23.96
C SER A 90 22.61 -9.09 -24.08
N PRO A 91 22.81 -10.44 -24.05
CA PRO A 91 21.71 -11.40 -24.16
C PRO A 91 20.58 -11.16 -23.16
N GLY A 92 19.34 -11.32 -23.65
CA GLY A 92 18.10 -11.19 -22.87
C GLY A 92 17.67 -9.76 -22.55
N VAL A 93 18.40 -8.74 -23.00
CA VAL A 93 18.03 -7.33 -22.80
C VAL A 93 16.95 -6.94 -23.80
N LYS A 94 15.93 -6.23 -23.32
CA LYS A 94 14.85 -5.63 -24.12
C LYS A 94 14.97 -4.11 -24.04
N TRP A 95 14.48 -3.38 -25.03
CA TRP A 95 14.47 -1.91 -24.98
C TRP A 95 13.30 -1.32 -25.75
N THR A 96 12.93 -0.09 -25.37
CA THR A 96 11.81 0.65 -25.97
C THR A 96 12.15 1.20 -27.36
N HIS A 97 11.12 1.50 -28.16
CA HIS A 97 11.27 2.03 -29.52
C HIS A 97 11.41 3.55 -29.57
N GLN A 98 11.54 4.23 -28.42
CA GLN A 98 11.64 5.68 -28.35
C GLN A 98 12.88 6.23 -29.08
N PRO A 99 12.71 7.17 -30.04
CA PRO A 99 13.80 7.67 -30.87
C PRO A 99 14.79 8.56 -30.12
N SER A 100 14.47 8.95 -28.89
CA SER A 100 15.26 9.89 -28.09
C SER A 100 15.74 9.32 -26.77
N HIS A 101 14.80 9.02 -25.87
CA HIS A 101 15.07 8.60 -24.50
C HIS A 101 14.73 7.12 -24.30
N SER A 102 15.17 6.27 -25.24
CA SER A 102 14.97 4.84 -25.13
C SER A 102 15.56 4.27 -23.84
N MET A 103 14.86 3.28 -23.29
CA MET A 103 15.23 2.59 -22.06
C MET A 103 15.47 1.12 -22.37
N ALA A 104 16.56 0.55 -21.85
CA ALA A 104 16.83 -0.88 -21.92
C ALA A 104 16.64 -1.52 -20.55
N ALA A 105 16.15 -2.76 -20.52
CA ALA A 105 15.97 -3.52 -19.29
C ALA A 105 16.30 -5.01 -19.44
N TRP A 106 16.71 -5.64 -18.34
CA TRP A 106 17.00 -7.07 -18.23
C TRP A 106 16.57 -7.60 -16.86
N GLY A 107 16.10 -8.85 -16.83
CA GLY A 107 15.70 -9.54 -15.61
C GLY A 107 14.20 -9.83 -15.55
N GLN A 108 13.72 -10.26 -14.37
CA GLN A 108 12.38 -10.80 -14.16
C GLN A 108 11.26 -9.88 -14.65
N ASP A 109 11.37 -8.58 -14.38
CA ASP A 109 10.31 -7.61 -14.69
C ASP A 109 10.63 -6.75 -15.93
N ALA A 110 11.58 -7.15 -16.78
CA ALA A 110 12.06 -6.30 -17.89
C ALA A 110 10.96 -5.89 -18.87
N ILE A 111 10.10 -6.82 -19.28
CA ILE A 111 9.00 -6.53 -20.22
C ILE A 111 7.94 -5.61 -19.60
N PRO A 112 7.32 -5.93 -18.45
CA PRO A 112 6.32 -5.05 -17.86
C PRO A 112 6.90 -3.70 -17.42
N PHE A 113 8.20 -3.62 -17.11
CA PHE A 113 8.87 -2.34 -16.81
C PHE A 113 8.95 -1.41 -18.03
N LEU A 114 9.11 -1.97 -19.24
CA LEU A 114 9.26 -1.20 -20.47
C LEU A 114 7.91 -0.79 -21.08
N ASP A 115 6.80 -1.23 -20.51
CA ASP A 115 5.46 -0.85 -20.94
C ASP A 115 5.23 0.66 -20.80
N GLY A 116 4.42 1.24 -21.71
CA GLY A 116 4.31 2.69 -21.89
C GLY A 116 5.59 3.34 -22.43
N GLY A 117 6.60 2.54 -22.77
CA GLY A 117 7.90 3.00 -23.24
C GLY A 117 7.94 3.56 -24.64
N ASN A 118 6.83 3.55 -25.38
CA ASN A 118 6.71 4.08 -26.75
C ASN A 118 5.83 5.34 -26.84
N LEU A 119 5.49 5.96 -25.71
CA LEU A 119 4.66 7.17 -25.66
C LEU A 119 5.36 8.41 -26.26
N ILE A 120 4.59 9.35 -26.81
CA ILE A 120 5.11 10.57 -27.44
C ILE A 120 5.96 11.41 -26.46
N ARG A 121 5.64 11.37 -25.16
CA ARG A 121 6.37 12.08 -24.10
C ARG A 121 7.44 11.17 -23.49
N PRO A 122 8.75 11.47 -23.65
CA PRO A 122 9.82 10.54 -23.26
C PRO A 122 9.91 10.30 -21.75
N TYR A 123 9.51 11.28 -20.94
CA TYR A 123 9.48 11.21 -19.49
C TYR A 123 8.07 10.99 -18.93
N ASP A 124 7.13 10.45 -19.71
CA ASP A 124 5.76 10.22 -19.23
C ASP A 124 5.73 9.35 -17.96
N PHE A 125 4.84 9.69 -17.03
CA PHE A 125 4.66 8.93 -15.79
C PHE A 125 4.08 7.53 -16.04
N GLN A 126 3.46 7.30 -17.19
CA GLN A 126 3.00 5.98 -17.61
C GLN A 126 4.14 5.12 -18.18
N GLY A 127 5.24 5.73 -18.62
CA GLY A 127 6.39 5.02 -19.20
C GLY A 127 7.44 4.57 -18.18
N PRO A 128 8.62 4.11 -18.66
CA PRO A 128 9.68 3.53 -17.84
C PRO A 128 10.20 4.46 -16.74
N PHE A 129 10.26 5.78 -16.97
CA PHE A 129 10.64 6.75 -15.93
C PHE A 129 9.63 6.77 -14.78
N GLY A 130 8.34 6.68 -15.08
CA GLY A 130 7.32 6.53 -14.05
C GLY A 130 7.43 5.18 -13.34
N ASN A 131 7.76 4.10 -14.06
CA ASN A 131 7.96 2.77 -13.47
C ASN A 131 9.15 2.73 -12.50
N ILE A 132 10.24 3.45 -12.79
CA ILE A 132 11.38 3.64 -11.87
C ILE A 132 10.89 4.16 -10.51
N TYR A 133 9.99 5.14 -10.51
CA TYR A 133 9.40 5.69 -9.29
C TYR A 133 8.32 4.79 -8.65
N LYS A 134 7.40 4.26 -9.46
CA LYS A 134 6.27 3.43 -8.97
C LYS A 134 6.77 2.14 -8.32
N TRP A 135 7.84 1.55 -8.84
CA TRP A 135 8.39 0.27 -8.38
C TRP A 135 9.62 0.42 -7.48
N ASP A 136 9.90 1.65 -7.05
CA ASP A 136 11.01 2.03 -6.16
C ASP A 136 12.36 1.42 -6.56
N PHE A 137 12.80 1.73 -7.78
CA PHE A 137 14.13 1.34 -8.24
C PHE A 137 15.21 2.05 -7.42
N LYS A 138 16.35 1.39 -7.22
CA LYS A 138 17.58 2.08 -6.78
C LYS A 138 18.21 2.79 -7.98
N ILE A 139 18.46 4.09 -7.88
CA ILE A 139 19.24 4.82 -8.88
C ILE A 139 20.72 4.66 -8.51
N LEU A 140 21.46 3.95 -9.35
CA LEU A 140 22.90 3.70 -9.21
C LEU A 140 23.68 4.62 -10.14
N MET A 141 24.44 5.54 -9.55
CA MET A 141 25.35 6.45 -10.25
C MET A 141 26.76 5.86 -10.18
N LEU A 142 27.11 5.01 -11.16
CA LEU A 142 28.33 4.22 -11.19
C LEU A 142 29.50 5.01 -11.78
N GLY A 143 30.18 5.78 -10.92
CA GLY A 143 31.37 6.56 -11.29
C GLY A 143 31.10 7.78 -12.18
N CYS A 144 29.85 8.05 -12.57
CA CYS A 144 29.48 9.19 -13.42
C CYS A 144 29.20 10.49 -12.65
N GLY A 145 29.24 10.45 -11.31
CA GLY A 145 28.75 11.56 -10.50
C GLY A 145 27.24 11.72 -10.58
N LEU A 146 26.75 12.83 -10.04
CA LEU A 146 25.33 13.08 -9.81
C LEU A 146 24.63 13.81 -10.96
N ALA A 147 25.36 14.48 -11.85
CA ALA A 147 24.77 15.25 -12.94
C ALA A 147 24.03 14.40 -13.99
N ALA A 148 24.43 13.13 -14.15
CA ALA A 148 23.88 12.24 -15.18
C ALA A 148 22.51 11.64 -14.82
N ASN A 149 21.93 11.99 -13.67
CA ASN A 149 20.69 11.40 -13.18
C ASN A 149 19.50 11.88 -14.01
N SER A 150 19.07 11.08 -14.99
CA SER A 150 17.97 11.47 -15.88
C SER A 150 16.60 11.43 -15.22
N THR A 151 16.46 10.84 -14.03
CA THR A 151 15.21 10.92 -13.24
C THR A 151 14.90 12.36 -12.84
N LEU A 152 15.89 13.27 -12.75
CA LEU A 152 15.63 14.67 -12.44
C LEU A 152 14.80 15.37 -13.52
N HIS A 153 15.04 15.06 -14.79
CA HIS A 153 14.22 15.57 -15.90
C HIS A 153 12.80 15.00 -15.90
N ALA A 154 12.62 13.77 -15.43
CA ALA A 154 11.29 13.23 -15.19
C ALA A 154 10.54 14.03 -14.11
N ILE A 155 11.23 14.39 -13.01
CA ILE A 155 10.66 15.25 -11.96
C ILE A 155 10.25 16.61 -12.53
N GLU A 156 11.12 17.24 -13.34
CA GLU A 156 10.78 18.51 -14.01
C GLU A 156 9.52 18.41 -14.88
N HIS A 157 9.40 17.30 -15.61
CA HIS A 157 8.22 17.01 -16.44
C HIS A 157 6.96 16.79 -15.63
N TRP A 158 7.03 15.98 -14.59
CA TRP A 158 5.88 15.66 -13.77
C TRP A 158 5.43 16.79 -12.86
N ALA A 159 6.33 17.74 -12.58
CA ALA A 159 6.05 18.99 -11.92
C ALA A 159 5.45 20.05 -12.86
N GLU A 160 5.42 19.79 -14.17
CA GLU A 160 4.94 20.73 -15.17
C GLU A 160 5.69 22.08 -15.08
N LEU A 161 7.01 22.05 -14.89
CA LEU A 161 7.79 23.29 -14.74
C LEU A 161 7.78 24.10 -16.05
N PRO A 162 7.53 25.43 -15.97
CA PRO A 162 7.20 26.26 -17.14
C PRO A 162 8.35 26.39 -18.16
N TYR A 163 9.58 26.14 -17.72
CA TYR A 163 10.77 26.17 -18.55
C TYR A 163 11.09 24.84 -19.25
N CYS A 164 10.27 23.81 -19.04
CA CYS A 164 10.33 22.63 -19.86
C CYS A 164 9.44 22.88 -21.08
N VAL A 165 10.08 23.19 -22.20
CA VAL A 165 9.45 23.79 -23.37
C VAL A 165 8.52 22.77 -24.06
N ASN A 166 7.32 23.21 -24.46
CA ASN A 166 6.48 22.57 -25.49
C ASN A 166 7.09 22.80 -26.88
N GLY A 167 8.37 22.42 -27.05
CA GLY A 167 9.09 22.59 -28.30
C GLY A 167 8.88 21.35 -29.14
N LYS A 168 8.11 21.47 -30.24
CA LYS A 168 8.00 20.42 -31.25
C LYS A 168 9.40 20.09 -31.75
N THR A 169 9.93 18.94 -31.34
CA THR A 169 11.20 18.42 -31.84
C THR A 169 10.92 17.24 -32.73
N SER A 170 11.34 17.34 -33.98
CA SER A 170 11.05 16.39 -35.05
C SER A 170 12.11 15.29 -35.10
N CYS A 171 11.70 14.03 -35.02
CA CYS A 171 12.57 12.88 -35.24
C CYS A 171 12.33 12.29 -36.64
N PHE A 172 13.41 11.99 -37.37
CA PHE A 172 13.37 11.38 -38.70
C PHE A 172 13.63 9.86 -38.61
N PHE A 173 12.81 9.03 -39.27
CA PHE A 173 12.92 7.55 -39.26
C PHE A 173 13.47 6.97 -40.57
N LYS A 174 14.30 5.91 -40.50
CA LYS A 174 14.70 5.15 -41.70
C LYS A 174 13.54 4.26 -42.18
N ARG A 175 13.37 4.16 -43.51
CA ARG A 175 12.37 3.32 -44.19
C ARG A 175 12.42 1.87 -43.66
N GLY A 176 11.27 1.30 -43.29
CA GLY A 176 11.15 -0.06 -42.77
C GLY A 176 11.44 -0.24 -41.26
N ALA A 177 11.73 0.83 -40.52
CA ALA A 177 11.98 0.76 -39.07
C ALA A 177 10.71 0.61 -38.20
N TYR A 178 9.52 0.70 -38.79
CA TYR A 178 8.23 0.53 -38.13
C TYR A 178 7.53 -0.72 -38.66
N MET A 179 7.59 -1.82 -37.90
CA MET A 179 6.68 -2.96 -38.07
C MET A 179 6.06 -3.30 -36.72
N GLY A 180 4.90 -2.69 -36.45
CA GLY A 180 4.03 -3.00 -35.32
C GLY A 180 2.73 -2.22 -35.49
N ARG A 181 1.63 -2.92 -35.76
CA ARG A 181 0.31 -2.37 -36.13
C ARG A 181 -0.31 -1.49 -35.02
N GLU A 182 -1.31 -0.72 -35.46
CA GLU A 182 -1.64 0.68 -35.17
C GLU A 182 -2.92 0.84 -34.28
N PRO A 183 -3.47 2.06 -33.98
CA PRO A 183 -4.16 2.85 -35.01
C PRO A 183 -3.95 4.39 -35.01
N GLU A 184 -4.03 4.93 -36.22
CA GLU A 184 -4.36 6.29 -36.67
C GLU A 184 -3.26 7.37 -36.61
N TYR A 185 -2.22 7.24 -37.44
CA TYR A 185 -1.64 8.41 -38.08
C TYR A 185 -1.41 8.14 -39.58
N SER A 186 -2.20 8.83 -40.41
CA SER A 186 -2.20 8.72 -41.87
C SER A 186 -0.78 8.79 -42.45
N ILE A 187 -0.43 7.74 -43.20
CA ILE A 187 0.76 7.66 -44.03
C ILE A 187 0.66 8.73 -45.13
N ALA A 188 1.48 9.78 -45.03
CA ALA A 188 1.71 10.73 -46.11
C ALA A 188 3.22 10.96 -46.30
N LYS A 189 3.59 11.16 -47.57
CA LYS A 189 4.92 11.26 -48.21
C LYS A 189 6.10 11.72 -47.33
N ASP A 190 7.19 10.94 -47.46
CA ASP A 190 8.59 11.21 -47.12
C ASP A 190 8.87 11.70 -45.69
N VAL A 191 9.32 10.77 -44.83
CA VAL A 191 9.65 10.92 -43.41
C VAL A 191 8.42 11.15 -42.51
N ASN A 192 8.15 10.18 -41.62
CA ASN A 192 7.20 10.41 -40.52
C ASN A 192 7.84 11.35 -39.49
N GLU A 193 7.35 12.58 -39.41
CA GLU A 193 7.69 13.53 -38.36
C GLU A 193 6.94 13.15 -37.07
N THR A 194 7.65 12.66 -36.06
CA THR A 194 7.09 12.57 -34.69
C THR A 194 7.57 13.78 -33.91
N CYS A 195 6.64 14.67 -33.55
CA CYS A 195 6.92 15.73 -32.59
C CYS A 195 7.01 15.13 -31.20
N LEU A 196 8.19 15.23 -30.57
CA LEU A 196 8.26 15.02 -29.13
C LEU A 196 7.70 16.23 -28.41
N ASP A 197 6.74 15.97 -27.53
CA ASP A 197 6.28 16.94 -26.55
C ASP A 197 7.24 16.88 -25.34
N TYR A 198 7.62 18.06 -24.85
CA TYR A 198 8.23 18.24 -23.53
C TYR A 198 9.70 17.80 -23.40
N MET A 199 10.62 18.58 -23.97
CA MET A 199 12.08 18.39 -23.77
C MET A 199 12.68 19.48 -22.86
N PRO A 200 13.34 19.10 -21.74
CA PRO A 200 14.09 20.06 -20.94
C PRO A 200 15.37 20.46 -21.67
N VAL A 201 15.38 21.66 -22.25
CA VAL A 201 16.57 22.24 -22.90
C VAL A 201 17.33 23.15 -21.95
N GLY A 202 18.62 23.34 -22.23
CA GLY A 202 19.48 24.32 -21.57
C GLY A 202 20.09 23.88 -20.24
N HIS A 203 20.78 24.82 -19.59
CA HIS A 203 21.56 24.57 -18.38
C HIS A 203 20.67 24.26 -17.16
N ARG A 204 21.21 23.47 -16.21
CA ARG A 204 20.60 23.10 -14.93
C ARG A 204 21.64 23.13 -13.81
N ASP A 205 21.20 23.43 -12.60
CA ASP A 205 22.05 23.42 -11.40
C ASP A 205 22.64 22.04 -11.12
N PHE A 206 21.88 20.97 -11.38
CA PHE A 206 22.37 19.62 -11.15
C PHE A 206 23.56 19.23 -12.04
N TYR A 207 23.85 19.96 -13.13
CA TYR A 207 25.08 19.79 -13.89
C TYR A 207 26.33 20.25 -13.14
N ASN A 208 26.19 21.16 -12.16
CA ASN A 208 27.28 21.55 -11.27
C ASN A 208 27.73 20.40 -10.35
N ALA A 209 26.91 19.37 -10.15
CA ALA A 209 27.26 18.22 -9.32
C ALA A 209 28.44 17.38 -9.87
N ASN A 210 28.91 17.69 -11.08
CA ASN A 210 30.17 17.17 -11.61
C ASN A 210 31.41 17.79 -10.94
N LYS A 211 31.28 18.98 -10.33
CA LYS A 211 32.37 19.71 -9.66
C LYS A 211 32.58 19.25 -8.22
N SER A 212 31.50 19.00 -7.47
CA SER A 212 31.55 18.37 -6.14
C SER A 212 30.20 17.79 -5.75
N LYS A 213 30.19 16.82 -4.81
CA LYS A 213 28.97 16.14 -4.32
C LYS A 213 27.88 17.09 -3.84
N LEU A 214 28.24 18.24 -3.28
CA LEU A 214 27.31 19.22 -2.70
C LEU A 214 27.20 20.50 -3.53
N ALA A 215 27.71 20.50 -4.77
CA ALA A 215 27.69 21.68 -5.63
C ALA A 215 26.27 22.09 -6.04
N SER A 216 25.35 21.12 -6.22
CA SER A 216 23.96 21.39 -6.59
C SER A 216 23.01 21.42 -5.39
N LYS A 217 21.96 22.23 -5.48
CA LYS A 217 20.86 22.36 -4.52
C LYS A 217 20.20 21.00 -4.27
N TYR A 218 19.93 20.23 -5.31
CA TYR A 218 19.30 18.91 -5.19
C TYR A 218 20.21 17.91 -4.45
N ALA A 219 21.52 17.90 -4.71
CA ALA A 219 22.42 16.96 -4.04
C ALA A 219 22.56 17.29 -2.56
N ARG A 220 22.57 18.59 -2.20
CA ARG A 220 22.50 19.04 -0.79
C ARG A 220 21.21 18.57 -0.11
N LEU A 221 20.07 18.67 -0.79
CA LEU A 221 18.78 18.18 -0.30
C LEU A 221 18.82 16.68 0.01
N LEU A 222 19.25 15.86 -0.95
CA LEU A 222 19.31 14.40 -0.78
C LEU A 222 20.30 13.97 0.31
N ASN A 223 21.45 14.64 0.39
CA ASN A 223 22.43 14.39 1.44
C ASN A 223 21.89 14.76 2.83
N LYS A 224 21.23 15.93 2.97
CA LYS A 224 20.61 16.35 4.24
C LYS A 224 19.52 15.38 4.71
N LYS A 225 18.78 14.79 3.77
CA LYS A 225 17.74 13.77 4.06
C LYS A 225 18.28 12.35 4.25
N GLY A 226 19.59 12.12 4.08
CA GLY A 226 20.19 10.78 4.21
C GLY A 226 19.83 9.81 3.07
N ILE A 227 19.25 10.30 1.97
CA ILE A 227 18.82 9.48 0.82
C ILE A 227 20.03 9.04 -0.02
N LEU A 228 21.07 9.88 -0.06
CA LEU A 228 22.25 9.66 -0.88
C LEU A 228 23.30 8.80 -0.15
N LYS A 229 23.41 7.52 -0.52
CA LYS A 229 24.48 6.65 -0.02
C LYS A 229 25.66 6.64 -0.98
N GLU A 230 26.85 6.80 -0.44
CA GLU A 230 28.12 6.85 -1.17
C GLU A 230 28.94 5.60 -0.90
N GLY A 231 29.74 5.18 -1.89
CA GLY A 231 30.79 4.20 -1.68
C GLY A 231 31.72 4.10 -2.89
N GLN A 232 32.92 3.57 -2.65
CA GLN A 232 33.90 3.37 -3.70
C GLN A 232 33.53 2.12 -4.53
N THR A 233 33.62 2.26 -5.86
CA THR A 233 33.49 1.16 -6.82
C THR A 233 34.60 1.25 -7.85
N GLY A 234 35.52 0.29 -7.83
CA GLY A 234 36.78 0.40 -8.57
C GLY A 234 37.56 1.65 -8.12
N THR A 235 37.98 2.48 -9.07
CA THR A 235 38.71 3.73 -8.78
C THR A 235 37.81 4.95 -8.60
N ALA A 236 36.48 4.82 -8.71
CA ALA A 236 35.55 5.94 -8.64
C ALA A 236 34.61 5.89 -7.43
N ILE A 237 34.15 7.07 -7.02
CA ILE A 237 33.02 7.21 -6.11
C ILE A 237 31.73 6.91 -6.88
N SER A 238 30.90 6.06 -6.31
CA SER A 238 29.56 5.74 -6.79
C SER A 238 28.51 6.10 -5.75
N TYR A 239 27.30 6.36 -6.23
CA TYR A 239 26.17 6.70 -5.38
C TYR A 239 25.00 5.76 -5.62
N VAL A 240 24.25 5.46 -4.57
CA VAL A 240 22.97 4.76 -4.64
C VAL A 240 21.93 5.54 -3.85
N MET A 241 20.73 5.66 -4.42
CA MET A 241 19.58 6.33 -3.80
C MET A 241 18.28 5.63 -4.20
N SER A 242 17.26 5.67 -3.34
CA SER A 242 15.90 5.24 -3.70
C SER A 242 15.31 6.23 -4.71
N ALA A 243 14.73 5.73 -5.81
CA ALA A 243 14.01 6.57 -6.75
C ALA A 243 12.78 7.21 -6.11
N ALA A 244 12.02 6.46 -5.30
CA ALA A 244 10.84 7.00 -4.64
C ALA A 244 11.21 8.15 -3.70
N ASP A 245 12.17 7.92 -2.79
CA ASP A 245 12.57 8.94 -1.82
C ASP A 245 13.21 10.16 -2.50
N THR A 246 14.00 9.94 -3.57
CA THR A 246 14.61 11.03 -4.36
C THR A 246 13.55 11.91 -4.99
N VAL A 247 12.58 11.30 -5.68
CA VAL A 247 11.49 12.04 -6.35
C VAL A 247 10.61 12.74 -5.33
N ASP A 248 10.20 12.06 -4.26
CA ASP A 248 9.35 12.63 -3.21
C ASP A 248 10.02 13.82 -2.52
N ALA A 249 11.33 13.71 -2.22
CA ALA A 249 12.10 14.81 -1.64
C ALA A 249 12.17 16.02 -2.58
N CYS A 250 12.48 15.81 -3.85
CA CYS A 250 12.55 16.87 -4.84
C CYS A 250 11.19 17.53 -5.10
N MET A 251 10.11 16.77 -5.25
CA MET A 251 8.76 17.29 -5.45
C MET A 251 8.29 18.12 -4.26
N ALA A 252 8.51 17.62 -3.04
CA ALA A 252 8.19 18.37 -1.82
C ALA A 252 9.03 19.66 -1.67
N GLN A 253 10.25 19.68 -2.21
CA GLN A 253 11.11 20.86 -2.19
C GLN A 253 10.73 21.86 -3.29
N LEU A 254 10.30 21.41 -4.47
CA LEU A 254 9.86 22.28 -5.56
C LEU A 254 8.68 23.18 -5.14
N ASP A 255 7.76 22.66 -4.32
CA ASP A 255 6.65 23.44 -3.75
C ASP A 255 7.13 24.65 -2.90
N LYS A 256 8.31 24.53 -2.28
CA LYS A 256 8.93 25.59 -1.46
C LYS A 256 9.97 26.41 -2.21
N THR A 257 10.63 25.79 -3.17
CA THR A 257 11.79 26.32 -3.90
C THR A 257 11.66 25.88 -5.36
N PRO A 258 10.81 26.55 -6.16
CA PRO A 258 10.53 26.17 -7.55
C PRO A 258 11.78 26.14 -8.46
N ASP A 259 12.83 26.87 -8.07
CA ASP A 259 14.10 26.96 -8.80
C ASP A 259 15.13 25.90 -8.35
N LEU A 260 14.70 24.84 -7.66
CA LEU A 260 15.55 23.75 -7.15
C LEU A 260 16.59 23.25 -8.17
N PHE A 261 16.21 23.19 -9.44
CA PHE A 261 17.05 22.67 -10.52
C PHE A 261 17.73 23.75 -11.37
N LEU A 262 17.56 25.03 -11.04
CA LEU A 262 18.16 26.16 -11.76
C LEU A 262 19.30 26.78 -10.94
N CYS A 263 20.44 27.05 -11.60
CA CYS A 263 21.59 27.64 -10.92
C CYS A 263 21.39 29.14 -10.71
N ASP A 264 22.24 29.73 -9.87
CA ASP A 264 22.15 31.15 -9.50
C ASP A 264 23.06 32.05 -10.34
N GLN A 265 23.80 31.48 -11.31
CA GLN A 265 24.95 32.15 -11.93
C GLN A 265 24.86 32.37 -13.44
N CYS A 266 24.05 31.61 -14.18
CA CYS A 266 24.02 31.72 -15.64
C CYS A 266 22.74 32.38 -16.16
N ASP A 267 22.87 33.13 -17.26
CA ASP A 267 21.78 33.90 -17.87
C ASP A 267 20.58 33.04 -18.23
N PHE A 268 20.83 31.83 -18.78
CA PHE A 268 19.77 30.88 -19.10
C PHE A 268 18.92 30.56 -17.86
N CYS A 269 19.54 30.15 -16.75
CA CYS A 269 18.81 29.79 -15.53
C CYS A 269 18.13 31.02 -14.91
N LEU A 270 18.80 32.18 -14.88
CA LEU A 270 18.22 33.42 -14.37
C LEU A 270 16.98 33.86 -15.17
N GLN A 271 16.98 33.64 -16.49
CA GLN A 271 15.80 33.87 -17.33
C GLN A 271 14.67 32.89 -16.99
N GLN A 272 14.97 31.59 -16.88
CA GLN A 272 13.95 30.59 -16.56
C GLN A 272 13.34 30.80 -15.16
N LYS A 273 14.11 31.30 -14.19
CA LYS A 273 13.59 31.64 -12.86
C LYS A 273 12.47 32.67 -12.90
N LYS A 274 12.51 33.62 -13.85
CA LYS A 274 11.42 34.60 -14.01
C LYS A 274 10.10 33.92 -14.37
N SER A 275 10.13 32.83 -15.13
CA SER A 275 8.93 32.05 -15.49
C SER A 275 8.29 31.32 -14.31
N LEU A 276 9.06 31.08 -13.23
CA LEU A 276 8.58 30.39 -12.03
C LEU A 276 7.78 31.26 -11.08
N ALA A 277 7.80 32.59 -11.23
CA ALA A 277 7.18 33.52 -10.27
C ALA A 277 5.68 33.26 -10.05
N LYS A 278 4.98 32.68 -11.04
CA LYS A 278 3.56 32.31 -10.97
C LYS A 278 3.32 30.80 -10.96
N TRP A 279 4.38 30.00 -11.08
CA TRP A 279 4.24 28.54 -11.08
C TRP A 279 3.97 28.05 -9.66
N LYS A 280 3.06 27.09 -9.56
CA LYS A 280 2.81 26.30 -8.36
C LYS A 280 2.70 24.85 -8.79
N LEU A 281 3.18 23.94 -7.96
CA LEU A 281 2.97 22.53 -8.17
C LEU A 281 1.46 22.29 -8.25
N ASN A 282 0.99 21.75 -9.39
CA ASN A 282 -0.43 21.57 -9.62
C ASN A 282 -1.01 20.67 -8.52
N GLY A 283 -2.02 21.15 -7.79
CA GLY A 283 -2.68 20.37 -6.74
C GLY A 283 -3.35 19.09 -7.26
N ALA A 284 -3.48 18.92 -8.58
CA ALA A 284 -3.92 17.68 -9.23
C ALA A 284 -2.80 16.66 -9.48
N SER A 285 -1.53 16.97 -9.16
CA SER A 285 -0.40 16.09 -9.44
C SER A 285 -0.50 14.76 -8.66
N ARG A 286 -0.03 13.66 -9.28
CA ARG A 286 -0.05 12.31 -8.69
C ARG A 286 0.88 12.14 -7.48
N TRP A 287 1.71 13.15 -7.19
CA TRP A 287 2.75 13.15 -6.15
C TRP A 287 2.20 13.40 -4.75
N ASP A 288 1.09 14.12 -4.65
CA ASP A 288 0.38 14.32 -3.39
C ASP A 288 -0.63 13.19 -3.11
N TRP A 289 -0.65 12.14 -3.93
CA TRP A 289 -1.53 11.01 -3.72
C TRP A 289 -0.90 10.03 -2.74
N VAL A 290 -1.73 9.43 -1.90
CA VAL A 290 -1.38 8.29 -1.07
C VAL A 290 -1.00 7.15 -1.99
N ARG A 291 0.14 6.54 -1.68
CA ARG A 291 0.60 5.31 -2.30
C ARG A 291 0.10 4.12 -1.48
N LEU A 292 -0.54 3.17 -2.15
CA LEU A 292 -1.04 1.95 -1.54
C LEU A 292 -0.24 0.75 -2.05
N GLY A 293 0.36 0.03 -1.12
CA GLY A 293 0.93 -1.29 -1.29
C GLY A 293 -0.02 -2.34 -0.72
N ARG A 294 0.04 -3.56 -1.24
CA ARG A 294 -0.86 -4.64 -0.84
C ARG A 294 -0.17 -6.00 -0.85
N ALA A 295 -0.51 -6.85 0.11
CA ALA A 295 -0.06 -8.23 0.17
C ALA A 295 -1.08 -9.11 0.92
N LYS A 296 -1.07 -10.41 0.62
CA LYS A 296 -1.86 -11.43 1.30
C LYS A 296 -0.95 -12.61 1.64
N VAL A 297 -1.12 -13.20 2.82
CA VAL A 297 -0.38 -14.40 3.24
C VAL A 297 -1.32 -15.34 4.00
N THR A 298 -1.21 -16.64 3.75
CA THR A 298 -1.96 -17.66 4.49
C THR A 298 -1.50 -17.70 5.94
N ILE A 299 -2.45 -17.71 6.86
CA ILE A 299 -2.26 -17.83 8.31
C ILE A 299 -3.05 -19.02 8.88
N THR A 300 -3.54 -19.94 8.05
CA THR A 300 -4.10 -21.22 8.49
C THR A 300 -3.12 -21.92 9.44
N PRO A 301 -3.55 -22.34 10.64
CA PRO A 301 -2.69 -23.01 11.59
C PRO A 301 -2.32 -24.42 11.10
N PRO A 302 -1.23 -25.02 11.62
CA PRO A 302 -0.96 -26.43 11.39
C PRO A 302 -2.05 -27.29 12.07
N LEU A 303 -2.29 -28.51 11.55
CA LEU A 303 -3.37 -29.39 12.03
C LEU A 303 -3.17 -29.92 13.47
N ASP A 304 -1.94 -29.85 14.01
CA ASP A 304 -1.65 -30.18 15.40
C ASP A 304 -1.98 -29.03 16.37
N ALA A 305 -2.38 -27.86 15.87
CA ALA A 305 -2.90 -26.77 16.68
C ALA A 305 -4.34 -27.06 17.15
N LEU A 306 -4.78 -26.33 18.17
CA LEU A 306 -6.16 -26.36 18.63
C LEU A 306 -6.95 -25.18 18.05
N ALA A 307 -8.15 -25.46 17.54
CA ALA A 307 -9.12 -24.43 17.20
C ALA A 307 -9.81 -23.90 18.47
N ASN A 308 -10.23 -22.64 18.44
CA ASN A 308 -11.21 -22.13 19.41
C ASN A 308 -12.28 -21.35 18.67
N HIS A 309 -13.50 -21.84 18.83
CA HIS A 309 -14.62 -21.37 18.06
C HIS A 309 -15.37 -20.17 18.66
N GLY A 310 -14.84 -19.52 19.69
CA GLY A 310 -15.63 -18.56 20.48
C GLY A 310 -16.85 -19.22 21.17
N TRP A 311 -16.96 -20.54 21.09
CA TRP A 311 -18.05 -21.37 21.61
C TRP A 311 -17.65 -22.20 22.84
N GLY A 312 -16.38 -22.18 23.27
CA GLY A 312 -15.94 -22.93 24.44
C GLY A 312 -14.44 -23.23 24.50
N GLU A 313 -14.09 -24.39 25.06
CA GLU A 313 -12.71 -24.86 25.22
C GLU A 313 -12.04 -25.20 23.88
N ALA A 314 -10.70 -25.19 23.88
CA ALA A 314 -9.90 -25.51 22.71
C ALA A 314 -10.13 -26.96 22.26
N ALA A 315 -10.33 -27.18 20.95
CA ALA A 315 -10.60 -28.50 20.38
C ALA A 315 -9.64 -28.84 19.22
N PRO A 316 -9.37 -30.14 18.97
CA PRO A 316 -8.59 -30.55 17.80
C PRO A 316 -9.23 -30.11 16.48
N ILE A 317 -8.40 -29.83 15.47
CA ILE A 317 -8.86 -29.51 14.12
C ILE A 317 -9.10 -30.83 13.37
N GLN A 318 -10.32 -31.06 12.89
CA GLN A 318 -10.67 -32.22 12.06
C GLN A 318 -10.54 -31.94 10.57
N ASP A 319 -10.85 -30.71 10.13
CA ASP A 319 -10.80 -30.34 8.71
C ASP A 319 -10.55 -28.84 8.51
N VAL A 320 -10.10 -28.46 7.30
CA VAL A 320 -9.90 -27.07 6.86
C VAL A 320 -10.74 -26.84 5.60
N LEU A 321 -11.86 -26.13 5.76
CA LEU A 321 -12.80 -25.89 4.67
C LEU A 321 -12.31 -24.81 3.70
N ASP A 322 -11.62 -23.79 4.23
CA ASP A 322 -10.91 -22.77 3.47
C ASP A 322 -9.78 -22.14 4.29
N ASP A 323 -8.80 -21.59 3.59
CA ASP A 323 -7.63 -20.95 4.20
C ASP A 323 -7.99 -19.65 4.93
N LEU A 324 -7.34 -19.43 6.06
CA LEU A 324 -7.33 -18.15 6.77
C LEU A 324 -6.22 -17.28 6.19
N TYR A 325 -6.46 -15.98 6.02
CA TYR A 325 -5.48 -15.04 5.50
C TYR A 325 -5.24 -13.84 6.41
N ALA A 326 -3.99 -13.36 6.39
CA ALA A 326 -3.65 -11.99 6.73
C ALA A 326 -3.60 -11.17 5.45
N ARG A 327 -4.46 -10.15 5.37
CA ARG A 327 -4.54 -9.19 4.25
C ARG A 327 -4.03 -7.84 4.71
N VAL A 328 -3.05 -7.33 3.98
CA VAL A 328 -2.30 -6.13 4.37
C VAL A 328 -2.45 -5.05 3.32
N LEU A 329 -2.86 -3.86 3.77
CA LEU A 329 -2.79 -2.62 3.01
C LEU A 329 -1.76 -1.69 3.68
N PHE A 330 -0.74 -1.31 2.92
CA PHE A 330 0.31 -0.37 3.32
C PHE A 330 0.04 0.97 2.66
N PHE A 331 -0.13 2.04 3.44
CA PHE A 331 -0.36 3.39 2.93
C PHE A 331 0.85 4.26 3.21
N ARG A 332 1.31 5.01 2.22
CA ARG A 332 2.35 6.03 2.36
C ARG A 332 1.91 7.35 1.75
N LEU A 333 2.08 8.43 2.48
CA LEU A 333 1.95 9.79 1.98
C LEU A 333 3.14 10.61 2.47
N LYS A 334 4.09 10.89 1.57
CA LYS A 334 5.38 11.49 1.93
C LYS A 334 6.04 10.61 3.01
N GLU A 335 6.50 11.22 4.11
CA GLU A 335 7.11 10.50 5.24
C GLU A 335 6.08 9.74 6.12
N LYS A 336 4.77 9.99 5.95
CA LYS A 336 3.74 9.32 6.76
C LYS A 336 3.45 7.94 6.22
N VAL A 337 3.46 6.96 7.11
CA VAL A 337 3.11 5.57 6.80
C VAL A 337 2.01 5.10 7.74
N HIS A 338 1.04 4.37 7.22
CA HIS A 338 0.02 3.65 8.00
C HIS A 338 -0.16 2.24 7.43
N ILE A 339 -0.38 1.25 8.30
CA ILE A 339 -0.60 -0.14 7.91
C ILE A 339 -1.97 -0.58 8.41
N LEU A 340 -2.78 -1.18 7.55
CA LEU A 340 -4.03 -1.84 7.91
C LEU A 340 -3.90 -3.35 7.63
N ILE A 341 -4.10 -4.15 8.67
CA ILE A 341 -4.00 -5.62 8.64
C ILE A 341 -5.38 -6.17 9.00
N SER A 342 -5.97 -6.96 8.10
CA SER A 342 -7.20 -7.72 8.33
C SER A 342 -6.83 -9.19 8.46
N LEU A 343 -7.18 -9.80 9.59
CA LEU A 343 -6.84 -11.17 9.96
C LEU A 343 -8.12 -12.01 10.00
N ASP A 344 -8.14 -13.13 9.28
CA ASP A 344 -9.20 -14.13 9.39
C ASP A 344 -9.06 -14.91 10.71
N LEU A 345 -9.40 -14.25 11.82
CA LEU A 345 -9.29 -14.75 13.20
C LEU A 345 -10.51 -14.29 14.01
N LEU A 346 -10.75 -14.96 15.13
CA LEU A 346 -11.81 -14.60 16.09
C LEU A 346 -11.57 -13.20 16.66
N ILE A 347 -10.41 -12.97 17.25
CA ILE A 347 -9.99 -11.70 17.85
C ILE A 347 -8.48 -11.57 17.73
N THR A 348 -7.93 -10.38 18.02
CA THR A 348 -6.50 -10.21 18.26
C THR A 348 -6.31 -9.64 19.67
N PRO A 349 -5.96 -10.48 20.65
CA PRO A 349 -5.69 -10.05 22.02
C PRO A 349 -4.56 -9.03 22.09
N LYS A 350 -4.56 -8.18 23.13
CA LYS A 350 -3.56 -7.14 23.34
C LYS A 350 -2.13 -7.64 23.18
N GLU A 351 -1.79 -8.74 23.83
CA GLU A 351 -0.43 -9.28 23.86
C GLU A 351 0.02 -9.74 22.48
N VAL A 352 -0.90 -10.28 21.67
CA VAL A 352 -0.62 -10.70 20.29
C VAL A 352 -0.52 -9.48 19.37
N SER A 353 -1.42 -8.51 19.53
CA SER A 353 -1.40 -7.25 18.78
C SER A 353 -0.11 -6.47 19.03
N ASP A 354 0.30 -6.34 20.29
CA ASP A 354 1.55 -5.69 20.70
C ASP A 354 2.76 -6.43 20.14
N LYS A 355 2.82 -7.78 20.23
CA LYS A 355 3.88 -8.59 19.61
C LYS A 355 4.03 -8.28 18.10
N ILE A 356 2.92 -8.24 17.35
CA ILE A 356 2.95 -7.93 15.90
C ILE A 356 3.44 -6.50 15.66
N ARG A 357 2.90 -5.53 16.42
CA ARG A 357 3.23 -4.10 16.27
C ARG A 357 4.67 -3.80 16.59
N ASP A 358 5.18 -4.32 17.70
CA ASP A 358 6.54 -4.10 18.15
C ASP A 358 7.53 -4.73 17.18
N HIS A 359 7.25 -5.94 16.69
CA HIS A 359 8.07 -6.59 15.68
C HIS A 359 8.13 -5.76 14.39
N LEU A 360 7.00 -5.25 13.91
CA LEU A 360 6.94 -4.38 12.74
C LEU A 360 7.68 -3.05 12.97
N ALA A 361 7.48 -2.42 14.13
CA ALA A 361 8.11 -1.15 14.47
C ALA A 361 9.64 -1.26 14.49
N GLN A 362 10.16 -2.34 15.08
CA GLN A 362 11.61 -2.63 15.15
C GLN A 362 12.23 -2.87 13.76
N HIS A 363 11.51 -3.53 12.85
CA HIS A 363 12.06 -3.97 11.56
C HIS A 363 11.77 -3.04 10.38
N MET A 364 10.80 -2.13 10.51
CA MET A 364 10.33 -1.30 9.38
C MET A 364 10.40 0.21 9.63
N SER A 365 10.90 0.67 10.79
CA SER A 365 10.95 2.10 11.17
C SER A 365 9.58 2.79 11.09
N ILE A 366 8.54 2.09 11.54
CA ILE A 366 7.15 2.58 11.58
C ILE A 366 6.72 2.67 13.05
N SER A 367 6.00 3.73 13.43
CA SER A 367 5.42 3.82 14.78
C SER A 367 4.35 2.74 14.97
N ALA A 368 4.37 2.05 16.12
CA ALA A 368 3.33 1.08 16.50
C ALA A 368 1.91 1.69 16.46
N GLU A 369 1.77 3.01 16.70
CA GLU A 369 0.50 3.73 16.63
C GLU A 369 -0.08 3.85 15.22
N ASN A 370 0.76 3.68 14.19
CA ASN A 370 0.37 3.73 12.77
C ASN A 370 0.07 2.35 12.19
N ILE A 371 -0.03 1.33 13.04
CA ILE A 371 -0.42 -0.02 12.66
C ILE A 371 -1.87 -0.18 13.11
N THR A 372 -2.69 -0.80 12.28
CA THR A 372 -4.07 -1.17 12.60
C THR A 372 -4.20 -2.65 12.33
N ILE A 373 -4.69 -3.39 13.32
CA ILE A 373 -4.94 -4.83 13.20
C ILE A 373 -6.42 -5.03 13.46
N VAL A 374 -7.09 -5.74 12.58
CA VAL A 374 -8.53 -6.00 12.65
C VAL A 374 -8.76 -7.47 12.43
N SER A 375 -9.48 -8.12 13.33
CA SER A 375 -9.91 -9.51 13.15
C SER A 375 -11.27 -9.54 12.45
N THR A 376 -11.49 -10.45 11.49
CA THR A 376 -12.79 -10.57 10.80
C THR A 376 -13.90 -11.12 11.68
N HIS A 377 -13.50 -11.66 12.83
CA HIS A 377 -14.33 -12.29 13.84
C HIS A 377 -14.87 -13.66 13.45
N THR A 378 -14.21 -14.38 12.54
CA THR A 378 -14.55 -15.78 12.29
C THR A 378 -14.42 -16.61 13.58
N HIS A 379 -15.47 -17.37 13.87
CA HIS A 379 -15.53 -18.32 14.98
C HIS A 379 -14.88 -19.67 14.62
N TYR A 380 -14.04 -19.75 13.59
CA TYR A 380 -13.48 -21.04 13.13
C TYR A 380 -11.99 -20.90 12.80
N GLY A 381 -11.24 -20.32 13.76
CA GLY A 381 -9.80 -20.12 13.67
C GLY A 381 -9.01 -20.74 14.84
N PRO A 382 -7.67 -20.65 14.81
CA PRO A 382 -6.82 -21.16 15.88
C PRO A 382 -7.03 -20.42 17.20
N HIS A 383 -6.83 -21.13 18.31
CA HIS A 383 -6.84 -20.54 19.64
C HIS A 383 -5.56 -19.73 19.91
N ILE A 384 -5.65 -18.41 19.87
CA ILE A 384 -4.50 -17.51 20.12
C ILE A 384 -4.45 -16.87 21.52
N GLY A 385 -5.36 -17.30 22.41
CA GLY A 385 -5.40 -16.93 23.84
C GLY A 385 -6.21 -15.66 24.12
N SER A 386 -7.13 -15.63 25.08
CA SER A 386 -7.70 -14.39 25.63
C SER A 386 -8.24 -14.64 27.04
N ASP A 387 -7.54 -14.12 28.05
CA ASP A 387 -7.93 -14.29 29.45
C ASP A 387 -9.21 -13.51 29.79
N LEU A 388 -9.54 -12.50 28.99
CA LEU A 388 -10.75 -11.68 29.12
C LEU A 388 -12.03 -12.42 28.77
N LEU A 389 -12.02 -13.25 27.72
CA LEU A 389 -13.22 -13.98 27.28
C LEU A 389 -13.61 -15.10 28.25
N TRP A 390 -12.62 -15.73 28.87
CA TRP A 390 -12.82 -17.01 29.57
C TRP A 390 -12.65 -16.92 31.09
N GLY A 391 -12.25 -15.76 31.63
CA GLY A 391 -12.10 -15.54 33.08
C GLY A 391 -11.07 -16.45 33.76
N LYS A 392 -10.24 -17.13 32.95
CA LYS A 392 -9.16 -18.06 33.32
C LYS A 392 -8.07 -17.97 32.25
N LYS A 393 -6.84 -18.36 32.61
CA LYS A 393 -5.74 -18.44 31.65
C LYS A 393 -6.10 -19.42 30.54
N SER A 394 -6.31 -18.89 29.35
CA SER A 394 -6.77 -19.68 28.20
C SER A 394 -5.59 -20.35 27.48
N TYR A 395 -5.86 -21.41 26.73
CA TYR A 395 -4.83 -22.09 25.92
C TYR A 395 -4.21 -21.12 24.91
N ARG A 396 -2.92 -21.27 24.63
CA ARG A 396 -2.20 -20.41 23.68
C ARG A 396 -1.11 -21.22 22.99
N ASP A 397 -1.19 -21.35 21.66
CA ASP A 397 -0.09 -21.92 20.89
C ASP A 397 0.91 -20.82 20.52
N GLU A 398 1.97 -20.67 21.32
CA GLU A 398 3.01 -19.66 21.08
C GLU A 398 3.76 -19.91 19.77
N ARG A 399 3.88 -21.17 19.30
CA ARG A 399 4.55 -21.47 18.03
C ARG A 399 3.78 -20.83 16.87
N TYR A 400 2.46 -21.02 16.86
CA TYR A 400 1.59 -20.43 15.84
C TYR A 400 1.61 -18.90 15.92
N ILE A 401 1.64 -18.31 17.12
CA ILE A 401 1.67 -16.85 17.28
C ILE A 401 2.98 -16.26 16.76
N ASP A 402 4.12 -16.87 17.06
CA ASP A 402 5.41 -16.40 16.54
C ASP A 402 5.47 -16.53 15.01
N GLU A 403 4.91 -17.62 14.46
CA GLU A 403 4.77 -17.80 13.02
C GLU A 403 3.85 -16.73 12.38
N LEU A 404 2.71 -16.44 13.01
CA LEU A 404 1.78 -15.38 12.60
C LEU A 404 2.50 -14.02 12.53
N VAL A 405 3.27 -13.66 13.57
CA VAL A 405 4.07 -12.42 13.61
C VAL A 405 5.02 -12.33 12.43
N HIS A 406 5.75 -13.40 12.14
CA HIS A 406 6.70 -13.44 11.02
C HIS A 406 6.01 -13.38 9.66
N ARG A 407 4.91 -14.11 9.46
CA ARG A 407 4.12 -14.11 8.22
C ARG A 407 3.55 -12.72 7.93
N VAL A 408 2.91 -12.10 8.92
CA VAL A 408 2.38 -10.73 8.82
C VAL A 408 3.50 -9.75 8.51
N THR A 409 4.64 -9.84 9.19
CA THR A 409 5.82 -8.97 8.93
C THR A 409 6.32 -9.11 7.49
N GLY A 410 6.43 -10.34 6.98
CA GLY A 410 6.77 -10.62 5.59
C GLY A 410 5.79 -9.98 4.61
N ALA A 411 4.49 -10.13 4.85
CA ALA A 411 3.44 -9.54 4.03
C ALA A 411 3.49 -8.01 4.01
N VAL A 412 3.68 -7.36 5.16
CA VAL A 412 3.83 -5.89 5.25
C VAL A 412 5.05 -5.40 4.46
N ARG A 413 6.19 -6.10 4.55
CA ARG A 413 7.39 -5.80 3.76
C ARG A 413 7.19 -6.01 2.26
N MET A 414 6.38 -6.99 1.86
CA MET A 414 6.00 -7.17 0.46
C MET A 414 5.10 -6.04 -0.03
N ALA A 415 4.08 -5.68 0.76
CA ALA A 415 3.16 -4.59 0.46
C ALA A 415 3.92 -3.27 0.30
N SER A 416 4.83 -2.94 1.22
CA SER A 416 5.58 -1.67 1.19
C SER A 416 6.40 -1.47 -0.09
N LYS A 417 6.90 -2.55 -0.70
CA LYS A 417 7.70 -2.52 -1.94
C LYS A 417 6.88 -2.36 -3.22
N GLN A 418 5.55 -2.47 -3.12
CA GLN A 418 4.64 -2.46 -4.28
C GLN A 418 3.68 -1.27 -4.21
N ALA A 419 4.00 -0.26 -3.38
CA ALA A 419 3.11 0.85 -3.14
C ALA A 419 3.04 1.80 -4.35
N ILE A 420 1.86 2.00 -4.91
CA ILE A 420 1.62 2.89 -6.05
C ILE A 420 0.55 3.94 -5.73
N PRO A 421 0.56 5.13 -6.36
CA PRO A 421 -0.49 6.12 -6.16
C PRO A 421 -1.88 5.54 -6.41
N VAL A 422 -2.86 5.89 -5.58
CA VAL A 422 -4.24 5.39 -5.72
C VAL A 422 -5.30 6.48 -5.67
N THR A 423 -6.44 6.19 -6.30
CA THR A 423 -7.70 6.86 -6.01
C THR A 423 -8.47 6.08 -4.95
N VAL A 424 -9.39 6.75 -4.26
CA VAL A 424 -10.26 6.15 -3.25
C VAL A 424 -11.73 6.47 -3.55
N ARG A 425 -12.59 5.47 -3.36
CA ARG A 425 -14.06 5.65 -3.42
C ARG A 425 -14.71 4.87 -2.28
N GLN A 426 -15.74 5.44 -1.68
CA GLN A 426 -16.63 4.74 -0.77
C GLN A 426 -17.98 4.47 -1.46
N LEU A 427 -18.56 3.30 -1.21
CA LEU A 427 -19.91 2.97 -1.66
C LEU A 427 -20.65 2.18 -0.60
N THR A 428 -21.85 2.62 -0.24
CA THR A 428 -22.76 1.83 0.59
C THR A 428 -23.91 1.29 -0.25
N ARG A 429 -24.26 0.03 -0.03
CA ARG A 429 -25.41 -0.66 -0.60
C ARG A 429 -26.13 -1.45 0.48
N LYS A 430 -27.42 -1.71 0.26
CA LYS A 430 -28.16 -2.62 1.11
C LYS A 430 -27.98 -4.04 0.57
N VAL A 431 -27.39 -4.91 1.36
CA VAL A 431 -27.26 -6.35 1.07
C VAL A 431 -27.81 -7.12 2.25
N ASP A 432 -28.70 -8.05 1.99
CA ASP A 432 -29.34 -8.87 3.01
C ASP A 432 -28.74 -10.28 2.98
N ILE A 433 -27.97 -10.64 4.00
CA ILE A 433 -27.45 -12.01 4.17
C ILE A 433 -28.27 -12.80 5.22
N GLY A 434 -29.48 -12.34 5.53
CA GLY A 434 -30.30 -12.95 6.59
C GLY A 434 -29.96 -12.42 7.98
N ALA A 435 -29.32 -11.25 8.10
CA ALA A 435 -28.99 -10.67 9.40
C ALA A 435 -30.26 -10.39 10.24
N ILE A 436 -30.20 -10.73 11.52
CA ILE A 436 -31.22 -10.48 12.54
C ILE A 436 -30.58 -9.90 13.80
N ASN A 437 -31.38 -9.15 14.56
CA ASN A 437 -30.99 -8.74 15.89
C ASN A 437 -31.18 -9.92 16.85
N ARG A 438 -30.12 -10.36 17.53
CA ARG A 438 -30.20 -11.54 18.39
C ARG A 438 -30.73 -11.26 19.80
N ARG A 439 -30.99 -9.99 20.14
CA ARG A 439 -31.61 -9.67 21.43
C ARG A 439 -33.09 -10.04 21.40
N ILE A 440 -33.47 -10.80 22.41
CA ILE A 440 -34.85 -11.25 22.63
C ILE A 440 -35.35 -10.62 23.94
N PRO A 441 -36.57 -10.06 23.98
CA PRO A 441 -37.17 -9.58 25.21
C PRO A 441 -37.57 -10.78 26.07
N VAL A 442 -37.01 -10.88 27.27
CA VAL A 442 -37.33 -11.95 28.23
C VAL A 442 -38.34 -11.43 29.25
N LYS A 443 -39.47 -12.12 29.37
CA LYS A 443 -40.34 -12.03 30.55
C LYS A 443 -39.78 -13.02 31.59
N ASN A 444 -39.47 -12.54 32.79
CA ASN A 444 -39.12 -13.34 34.00
C ASN A 444 -37.65 -13.78 34.18
N GLY A 445 -36.66 -12.90 33.94
CA GLY A 445 -35.31 -13.08 34.52
C GLY A 445 -34.46 -14.24 33.98
N SER A 446 -34.94 -14.96 32.95
CA SER A 446 -34.18 -15.96 32.22
C SER A 446 -33.23 -15.32 31.21
N VAL A 447 -32.06 -15.94 30.98
CA VAL A 447 -31.14 -15.52 29.92
C VAL A 447 -31.73 -15.96 28.58
N SER A 448 -31.95 -15.02 27.66
CA SER A 448 -32.43 -15.36 26.32
C SER A 448 -31.25 -15.56 25.37
N TYR A 449 -30.98 -16.81 25.03
CA TYR A 449 -30.13 -17.15 23.88
C TYR A 449 -31.00 -17.22 22.64
N ALA A 450 -30.55 -16.61 21.53
CA ALA A 450 -31.24 -16.69 20.26
C ALA A 450 -31.28 -18.10 19.63
N HIS A 451 -30.80 -19.13 20.35
CA HIS A 451 -31.00 -20.54 20.02
C HIS A 451 -32.44 -21.03 20.31
N ASN A 452 -33.27 -20.26 21.02
CA ASN A 452 -34.64 -20.65 21.30
C ASN A 452 -35.55 -20.41 20.09
N ALA A 453 -35.83 -21.50 19.35
CA ALA A 453 -36.86 -21.55 18.33
C ALA A 453 -38.21 -21.01 18.88
N GLY A 454 -38.75 -19.97 18.24
CA GLY A 454 -40.10 -19.47 18.51
C GLY A 454 -40.22 -18.02 18.99
N LEU A 455 -39.12 -17.29 19.19
CA LEU A 455 -39.16 -15.87 19.59
C LEU A 455 -38.81 -14.93 18.43
N THR A 456 -39.58 -13.85 18.27
CA THR A 456 -39.36 -12.83 17.25
C THR A 456 -38.26 -11.87 17.70
N PRO A 457 -37.16 -11.74 16.95
CA PRO A 457 -36.16 -10.68 17.14
C PRO A 457 -36.78 -9.28 17.29
N THR A 458 -36.42 -8.53 18.33
CA THR A 458 -36.88 -7.14 18.53
C THR A 458 -35.68 -6.21 18.66
N GLY A 459 -35.23 -5.65 17.55
CA GLY A 459 -34.14 -4.67 17.54
C GLY A 459 -33.76 -4.24 16.13
N PRO A 460 -32.95 -3.16 15.99
CA PRO A 460 -32.53 -2.70 14.68
C PRO A 460 -31.63 -3.72 14.00
N ILE A 461 -31.75 -3.80 12.68
CA ILE A 461 -30.93 -4.63 11.79
C ILE A 461 -30.28 -3.71 10.76
N SER A 462 -29.00 -3.92 10.48
CA SER A 462 -28.31 -3.21 9.40
C SER A 462 -28.08 -4.14 8.22
N LYS A 463 -28.54 -3.69 7.05
CA LYS A 463 -28.22 -4.29 5.75
C LYS A 463 -27.14 -3.48 5.03
N ASP A 464 -26.60 -2.44 5.67
CA ASP A 464 -25.66 -1.53 5.02
C ASP A 464 -24.30 -2.23 4.90
N PHE A 465 -23.93 -2.52 3.66
CA PHE A 465 -22.62 -2.99 3.26
C PHE A 465 -21.87 -1.84 2.60
N THR A 466 -20.78 -1.43 3.23
CA THR A 466 -19.90 -0.39 2.70
C THR A 466 -18.63 -1.00 2.17
N MET A 467 -18.19 -0.55 1.00
CA MET A 467 -16.89 -0.91 0.44
C MET A 467 -16.06 0.33 0.18
N LEU A 468 -14.78 0.25 0.56
CA LEU A 468 -13.74 1.17 0.13
C LEU A 468 -13.01 0.57 -1.06
N PHE A 469 -12.88 1.34 -2.13
CA PHE A 469 -12.25 0.94 -3.38
C PHE A 469 -10.96 1.72 -3.54
N PHE A 470 -9.87 1.02 -3.86
CA PHE A 470 -8.60 1.64 -4.19
C PHE A 470 -8.18 1.25 -5.60
N HIS A 471 -8.25 2.21 -6.53
CA HIS A 471 -7.85 2.00 -7.91
C HIS A 471 -6.47 2.56 -8.16
N ASP A 472 -5.71 1.88 -9.00
CA ASP A 472 -4.49 2.42 -9.57
C ASP A 472 -4.79 3.61 -10.52
N PRO A 473 -3.77 4.33 -11.00
CA PRO A 473 -3.98 5.48 -11.88
C PRO A 473 -4.51 5.11 -13.27
N ALA A 474 -4.53 3.83 -13.64
CA ALA A 474 -5.13 3.31 -14.86
C ALA A 474 -6.62 2.93 -14.66
N GLY A 475 -7.13 3.06 -13.44
CA GLY A 475 -8.51 2.73 -13.10
C GLY A 475 -8.75 1.24 -12.79
N LYS A 476 -7.69 0.43 -12.69
CA LYS A 476 -7.80 -0.96 -12.22
C LYS A 476 -7.95 -0.98 -10.70
N LEU A 477 -8.91 -1.76 -10.22
CA LEU A 477 -9.12 -1.97 -8.80
C LEU A 477 -8.06 -2.93 -8.26
N ILE A 478 -7.18 -2.43 -7.39
CA ILE A 478 -6.02 -3.19 -6.88
C ILE A 478 -6.18 -3.59 -5.42
N ALA A 479 -7.04 -2.92 -4.67
CA ALA A 479 -7.30 -3.22 -3.27
C ALA A 479 -8.68 -2.69 -2.84
N GLY A 480 -9.15 -3.19 -1.70
CA GLY A 480 -10.37 -2.69 -1.08
C GLY A 480 -10.56 -3.12 0.36
N ALA A 481 -11.58 -2.56 1.00
CA ALA A 481 -11.97 -2.92 2.35
C ALA A 481 -13.50 -2.96 2.48
N GLY A 482 -14.06 -4.15 2.69
CA GLY A 482 -15.49 -4.38 2.90
C GLY A 482 -15.87 -4.21 4.37
N HIS A 483 -17.02 -3.62 4.65
CA HIS A 483 -17.49 -3.33 5.99
C HIS A 483 -18.96 -3.71 6.16
N TYR A 484 -19.23 -4.63 7.09
CA TYR A 484 -20.56 -5.16 7.35
C TYR A 484 -20.80 -5.43 8.85
N ASN A 485 -22.06 -5.42 9.27
CA ASN A 485 -22.46 -5.40 10.68
C ASN A 485 -23.13 -6.71 11.14
N CYS A 486 -22.68 -7.87 10.69
CA CYS A 486 -23.26 -9.17 11.08
C CYS A 486 -22.17 -10.11 11.61
N HIS A 487 -22.43 -10.91 12.65
CA HIS A 487 -21.49 -11.94 13.10
C HIS A 487 -21.26 -13.02 12.01
N PRO A 488 -20.05 -13.56 11.85
CA PRO A 488 -19.75 -14.66 10.93
C PRO A 488 -19.86 -16.03 11.63
N ILE A 489 -21.10 -16.46 11.86
CA ILE A 489 -21.41 -17.70 12.61
C ILE A 489 -22.39 -18.60 11.85
N PHE A 490 -22.17 -18.81 10.55
CA PHE A 490 -23.05 -19.69 9.75
C PHE A 490 -22.78 -21.17 10.00
N THR A 491 -21.51 -21.55 10.15
CA THR A 491 -21.11 -22.94 10.40
C THR A 491 -21.63 -23.42 11.77
N ASP A 492 -21.86 -24.73 11.91
CA ASP A 492 -22.31 -25.37 13.15
C ASP A 492 -21.29 -25.13 14.28
N PRO A 493 -21.71 -24.62 15.46
CA PRO A 493 -20.86 -24.45 16.63
C PRO A 493 -20.13 -25.72 17.09
N ALA A 494 -20.67 -26.90 16.80
CA ALA A 494 -20.05 -28.19 17.14
C ALA A 494 -18.99 -28.64 16.11
N ALA A 495 -18.88 -27.98 14.95
CA ALA A 495 -17.95 -28.38 13.90
C ALA A 495 -16.51 -28.04 14.28
N GLN A 496 -15.64 -29.05 14.30
CA GLN A 496 -14.20 -28.92 14.58
C GLN A 496 -13.42 -28.58 13.30
N VAL A 497 -13.81 -27.50 12.63
CA VAL A 497 -13.28 -27.12 11.31
C VAL A 497 -12.65 -25.73 11.33
N ILE A 498 -11.72 -25.49 10.40
CA ILE A 498 -11.20 -24.15 10.09
C ILE A 498 -11.94 -23.56 8.90
N THR A 499 -12.42 -22.32 9.04
CA THR A 499 -12.99 -21.52 7.95
C THR A 499 -12.90 -20.01 8.24
N SER A 500 -12.69 -19.23 7.20
CA SER A 500 -12.74 -17.77 7.25
C SER A 500 -14.16 -17.18 7.24
N GLU A 501 -15.18 -18.05 7.14
CA GLU A 501 -16.60 -17.70 7.08
C GLU A 501 -16.95 -16.73 5.94
N TYR A 502 -18.17 -16.20 5.93
CA TYR A 502 -18.61 -15.26 4.90
C TYR A 502 -17.65 -14.05 4.71
N PRO A 503 -16.95 -13.49 5.73
CA PRO A 503 -16.00 -12.40 5.55
C PRO A 503 -14.81 -12.75 4.65
N GLY A 504 -14.12 -13.86 4.95
CA GLY A 504 -12.96 -14.27 4.18
C GLY A 504 -13.35 -14.89 2.83
N ILE A 505 -14.52 -15.53 2.74
CA ILE A 505 -15.10 -15.97 1.47
C ILE A 505 -15.41 -14.74 0.60
N PHE A 506 -16.08 -13.70 1.12
CA PHE A 506 -16.30 -12.45 0.39
C PHE A 506 -15.01 -11.90 -0.19
N SER A 507 -13.98 -11.76 0.64
CA SER A 507 -12.68 -11.24 0.22
C SER A 507 -12.06 -12.09 -0.89
N THR A 508 -12.06 -13.42 -0.71
CA THR A 508 -11.47 -14.37 -1.65
C THR A 508 -12.20 -14.39 -2.99
N GLU A 509 -13.54 -14.37 -2.99
CA GLU A 509 -14.34 -14.33 -4.22
C GLU A 509 -14.09 -13.05 -5.01
N VAL A 510 -13.95 -11.91 -4.33
CA VAL A 510 -13.58 -10.67 -5.02
C VAL A 510 -12.16 -10.75 -5.59
N GLU A 511 -11.21 -11.29 -4.83
CA GLU A 511 -9.81 -11.41 -5.27
C GLU A 511 -9.65 -12.33 -6.47
N LYS A 512 -10.40 -13.44 -6.54
CA LYS A 512 -10.43 -14.36 -7.69
C LYS A 512 -10.81 -13.64 -8.98
N GLU A 513 -11.82 -12.79 -8.93
CA GLU A 513 -12.35 -12.04 -10.08
C GLU A 513 -11.43 -10.90 -10.53
N LEU A 514 -10.74 -10.24 -9.60
CA LEU A 514 -9.82 -9.13 -9.90
C LEU A 514 -8.40 -9.60 -10.28
N GLY A 515 -8.04 -10.82 -9.92
CA GLY A 515 -6.74 -11.44 -10.16
C GLY A 515 -5.83 -11.46 -8.92
N PRO A 516 -4.74 -12.25 -8.97
CA PRO A 516 -3.95 -12.65 -7.79
C PRO A 516 -3.19 -11.52 -7.11
N GLU A 517 -3.05 -10.36 -7.74
CA GLU A 517 -2.39 -9.18 -7.16
C GLU A 517 -3.32 -8.30 -6.32
N SER A 518 -4.62 -8.57 -6.35
CA SER A 518 -5.61 -7.80 -5.60
C SER A 518 -5.72 -8.29 -4.15
N VAL A 519 -6.01 -7.37 -3.22
CA VAL A 519 -6.17 -7.69 -1.80
C VAL A 519 -7.38 -6.98 -1.25
N ILE A 520 -8.29 -7.75 -0.65
CA ILE A 520 -9.59 -7.26 -0.18
C ILE A 520 -9.70 -7.51 1.33
N CYS A 521 -9.47 -6.49 2.13
CA CYS A 521 -9.66 -6.59 3.58
C CYS A 521 -11.15 -6.66 3.93
N PHE A 522 -11.47 -7.27 5.07
CA PHE A 522 -12.78 -7.18 5.69
C PHE A 522 -12.68 -6.48 7.05
N LEU A 523 -13.59 -5.55 7.31
CA LEU A 523 -13.65 -4.70 8.49
C LEU A 523 -15.01 -4.94 9.19
N PRO A 524 -15.07 -5.74 10.26
CA PRO A 524 -16.30 -5.93 11.01
C PRO A 524 -16.79 -4.61 11.62
N GLY A 525 -18.09 -4.39 11.53
CA GLY A 525 -18.74 -3.26 12.19
C GLY A 525 -19.30 -3.61 13.54
N ALA A 526 -20.46 -3.04 13.85
CA ALA A 526 -21.15 -3.30 15.11
C ALA A 526 -21.94 -4.62 15.01
N GLN A 527 -21.24 -5.72 15.30
CA GLN A 527 -21.77 -7.09 15.19
C GLN A 527 -22.33 -7.64 16.51
N GLY A 528 -22.15 -6.94 17.64
CA GLY A 528 -22.37 -7.48 18.99
C GLY A 528 -23.78 -8.01 19.26
N ASN A 529 -24.81 -7.43 18.64
CA ASN A 529 -26.19 -7.91 18.71
C ASN A 529 -26.74 -8.38 17.35
N GLN A 530 -25.89 -8.62 16.36
CA GLN A 530 -26.28 -8.93 14.99
C GLN A 530 -25.74 -10.31 14.59
N MET A 531 -26.61 -11.19 14.10
CA MET A 531 -26.23 -12.53 13.66
C MET A 531 -27.04 -12.96 12.43
N PRO A 532 -26.60 -13.96 11.64
CA PRO A 532 -27.42 -14.54 10.60
C PRO A 532 -28.62 -15.30 11.19
N ARG A 533 -29.73 -15.33 10.46
CA ARG A 533 -30.94 -16.07 10.82
C ARG A 533 -30.70 -17.57 10.64
N LEU A 534 -30.39 -18.24 11.75
CA LEU A 534 -30.23 -19.70 11.92
C LEU A 534 -29.10 -20.34 11.10
N PHE A 535 -28.50 -21.39 11.69
CA PHE A 535 -27.45 -22.27 11.16
C PHE A 535 -27.91 -23.21 10.02
N ALA A 536 -29.09 -22.99 9.43
CA ALA A 536 -29.78 -24.00 8.64
C ALA A 536 -29.01 -24.46 7.39
N ASP A 537 -28.15 -23.59 6.84
CA ASP A 537 -27.39 -23.86 5.62
C ASP A 537 -25.89 -24.14 5.90
N GLY A 538 -25.46 -24.14 7.16
CA GLY A 538 -24.08 -24.40 7.58
C GLY A 538 -23.03 -23.61 6.80
N TYR A 539 -21.91 -24.25 6.48
CA TYR A 539 -20.85 -23.64 5.66
C TYR A 539 -21.32 -23.21 4.26
N GLN A 540 -22.36 -23.84 3.70
CA GLN A 540 -22.94 -23.41 2.44
C GLN A 540 -23.61 -22.04 2.57
N GLY A 541 -24.30 -21.77 3.68
CA GLY A 541 -24.84 -20.45 3.99
C GLY A 541 -23.75 -19.37 4.10
N ALA A 542 -22.59 -19.72 4.68
CA ALA A 542 -21.43 -18.83 4.72
C ALA A 542 -20.96 -18.44 3.30
N LYS A 543 -20.89 -19.43 2.39
CA LYS A 543 -20.55 -19.22 0.98
C LYS A 543 -21.55 -18.33 0.28
N ASP A 544 -22.84 -18.61 0.43
CA ASP A 544 -23.90 -17.86 -0.22
C ASP A 544 -23.91 -16.40 0.25
N ALA A 545 -23.70 -16.16 1.56
CA ALA A 545 -23.55 -14.83 2.11
C ALA A 545 -22.32 -14.09 1.56
N GLY A 546 -21.16 -14.75 1.53
CA GLY A 546 -19.92 -14.19 0.99
C GLY A 546 -20.04 -13.84 -0.50
N LEU A 547 -20.64 -14.73 -1.30
CA LEU A 547 -20.90 -14.54 -2.72
C LEU A 547 -21.90 -13.40 -2.97
N LYS A 548 -22.95 -13.29 -2.16
CA LYS A 548 -23.93 -12.21 -2.28
C LYS A 548 -23.30 -10.83 -2.05
N LEU A 549 -22.41 -10.73 -1.07
CA LEU A 549 -21.63 -9.51 -0.81
C LEU A 549 -20.66 -9.21 -1.95
N SER A 550 -19.95 -10.22 -2.48
CA SER A 550 -18.97 -10.05 -3.56
C SER A 550 -19.63 -9.59 -4.86
N GLN A 551 -20.75 -10.20 -5.24
CA GLN A 551 -21.51 -9.83 -6.45
C GLN A 551 -22.08 -8.42 -6.41
N CYS A 552 -22.50 -7.93 -5.22
CA CYS A 552 -22.94 -6.55 -5.07
C CYS A 552 -21.81 -5.55 -5.43
N TYR A 553 -20.60 -5.89 -5.03
CA TYR A 553 -19.40 -5.10 -5.26
C TYR A 553 -18.90 -5.17 -6.71
N LEU A 554 -18.78 -6.37 -7.29
CA LEU A 554 -18.15 -6.57 -8.60
C LEU A 554 -18.84 -5.76 -9.71
N LYS A 555 -20.16 -5.55 -9.59
CA LYS A 555 -20.93 -4.67 -10.50
C LYS A 555 -20.47 -3.20 -10.49
N ASN A 556 -19.72 -2.77 -9.49
CA ASN A 556 -19.26 -1.40 -9.29
C ASN A 556 -17.73 -1.25 -9.40
N CYS A 557 -16.98 -2.32 -9.68
CA CYS A 557 -15.52 -2.30 -9.65
C CYS A 557 -14.89 -1.30 -10.65
N LYS A 558 -15.54 -1.07 -11.81
CA LYS A 558 -15.04 -0.17 -12.88
C LYS A 558 -15.17 1.33 -12.57
N LYS A 559 -15.96 1.72 -11.56
CA LYS A 559 -16.13 3.13 -11.20
C LYS A 559 -14.97 3.59 -10.33
N VAL A 560 -14.12 4.45 -10.88
CA VAL A 560 -12.93 5.01 -10.23
C VAL A 560 -13.32 6.12 -9.24
N GLY A 561 -12.58 6.24 -8.15
CA GLY A 561 -12.76 7.27 -7.14
C GLY A 561 -12.03 8.57 -7.44
N GLU A 562 -11.90 9.40 -6.40
CA GLU A 562 -11.07 10.60 -6.45
C GLU A 562 -9.63 10.27 -6.01
N PRO A 563 -8.63 11.05 -6.45
CA PRO A 563 -7.28 10.98 -5.90
C PRO A 563 -7.26 10.93 -4.38
N MET A 564 -6.65 9.89 -3.80
CA MET A 564 -6.54 9.79 -2.35
C MET A 564 -5.39 10.70 -1.89
N LYS A 565 -5.67 11.83 -1.24
CA LYS A 565 -4.62 12.83 -0.87
C LYS A 565 -4.36 12.96 0.62
N GLU A 566 -5.11 12.24 1.45
CA GLU A 566 -5.08 12.40 2.89
C GLU A 566 -4.84 11.06 3.57
N LEU A 567 -3.84 11.06 4.46
CA LEU A 567 -3.50 9.95 5.32
C LEU A 567 -3.13 10.48 6.70
N ALA A 568 -3.89 10.07 7.70
CA ALA A 568 -3.63 10.43 9.09
C ALA A 568 -4.31 9.46 10.05
N SER A 569 -3.67 9.22 11.17
CA SER A 569 -4.17 8.40 12.28
C SER A 569 -4.01 9.17 13.59
N GLU A 570 -4.88 8.86 14.55
CA GLU A 570 -4.76 9.32 15.94
C GLU A 570 -5.09 8.13 16.84
N THR A 571 -4.28 7.94 17.87
CA THR A 571 -4.39 6.81 18.80
C THR A 571 -4.51 7.34 20.23
N GLN A 572 -5.30 6.65 21.04
CA GLN A 572 -5.40 6.90 22.48
C GLN A 572 -5.63 5.58 23.21
N PHE A 573 -4.94 5.38 24.32
CA PHE A 573 -5.24 4.33 25.27
C PHE A 573 -6.21 4.85 26.34
N LEU A 574 -7.30 4.14 26.55
CA LEU A 574 -8.27 4.44 27.59
C LEU A 574 -8.20 3.37 28.68
N VAL A 575 -7.81 3.78 29.88
CA VAL A 575 -7.76 2.90 31.04
C VAL A 575 -9.18 2.66 31.57
N LEU A 576 -9.56 1.39 31.67
CA LEU A 576 -10.84 0.89 32.14
C LEU A 576 -10.60 0.08 33.42
N LYS A 577 -11.16 0.51 34.55
CA LYS A 577 -10.99 -0.17 35.84
C LYS A 577 -12.20 -1.02 36.17
N LYS A 578 -11.97 -2.29 36.49
CA LYS A 578 -12.97 -3.20 37.04
C LYS A 578 -12.43 -3.89 38.29
N ALA A 579 -12.92 -3.49 39.46
CA ALA A 579 -12.44 -4.01 40.75
C ALA A 579 -10.90 -3.95 40.85
N THR A 580 -10.21 -5.10 40.88
CA THR A 580 -8.74 -5.22 40.96
C THR A 580 -8.04 -5.33 39.60
N ILE A 581 -8.78 -5.39 38.48
CA ILE A 581 -8.24 -5.55 37.13
C ILE A 581 -8.27 -4.20 36.40
N GLU A 582 -7.12 -3.81 35.85
CA GLU A 582 -6.98 -2.64 34.98
C GLU A 582 -6.83 -3.10 33.53
N LEU A 583 -7.75 -2.67 32.66
CA LEU A 583 -7.74 -2.94 31.22
C LEU A 583 -7.41 -1.65 30.47
N SER A 584 -6.76 -1.76 29.33
CA SER A 584 -6.41 -0.60 28.49
C SER A 584 -6.98 -0.78 27.09
N ALA A 585 -8.02 -0.02 26.77
CA ALA A 585 -8.63 -0.05 25.45
C ALA A 585 -7.81 0.77 24.45
N HIS A 586 -7.33 0.11 23.40
CA HIS A 586 -6.63 0.76 22.29
C HIS A 586 -7.63 1.39 21.31
N LEU A 587 -7.85 2.70 21.44
CA LEU A 587 -8.75 3.46 20.57
C LEU A 587 -7.94 4.10 19.44
N GLN A 588 -8.49 4.07 18.22
CA GLN A 588 -7.83 4.68 17.08
C GLN A 588 -8.87 5.33 16.15
N ALA A 589 -8.47 6.41 15.49
CA ALA A 589 -9.16 6.90 14.31
C ALA A 589 -8.19 6.90 13.13
N LEU A 590 -8.68 6.54 11.95
CA LEU A 590 -7.89 6.49 10.72
C LEU A 590 -8.64 7.24 9.61
N ARG A 591 -7.94 8.13 8.92
CA ARG A 591 -8.42 8.82 7.74
C ARG A 591 -7.74 8.28 6.48
N LEU A 592 -8.56 7.82 5.56
CA LEU A 592 -8.18 7.34 4.23
C LEU A 592 -8.87 8.19 3.16
N GLY A 593 -8.25 9.30 2.78
CA GLY A 593 -8.88 10.30 1.92
C GLY A 593 -10.13 10.90 2.57
N PRO A 594 -11.30 10.87 1.92
CA PRO A 594 -12.55 11.38 2.49
C PRO A 594 -13.15 10.45 3.55
N VAL A 595 -12.62 9.24 3.72
CA VAL A 595 -13.18 8.21 4.60
C VAL A 595 -12.55 8.30 5.98
N ILE A 596 -13.37 8.23 7.03
CA ILE A 596 -12.90 8.14 8.41
C ILE A 596 -13.42 6.84 9.04
N LEU A 597 -12.49 6.11 9.65
CA LEU A 597 -12.76 4.93 10.46
C LEU A 597 -12.56 5.31 11.93
N GLY A 598 -13.56 5.04 12.77
CA GLY A 598 -13.39 4.96 14.22
C GLY A 598 -13.19 3.51 14.61
N LEU A 599 -12.12 3.21 15.33
CA LEU A 599 -11.69 1.84 15.62
C LEU A 599 -11.66 1.59 17.13
N THR A 600 -12.18 0.43 17.53
CA THR A 600 -12.17 -0.05 18.92
C THR A 600 -12.12 -1.57 18.96
N GLY A 601 -11.58 -2.13 20.04
CA GLY A 601 -11.44 -3.58 20.23
C GLY A 601 -12.70 -4.30 20.70
N GLY A 602 -13.85 -3.64 20.76
CA GLY A 602 -15.06 -4.22 21.37
C GLY A 602 -16.09 -4.77 20.38
N GLU A 603 -16.93 -5.68 20.86
CA GLU A 603 -18.12 -6.17 20.13
C GLU A 603 -19.30 -5.23 20.36
N MET A 604 -19.50 -4.31 19.43
CA MET A 604 -20.45 -3.22 19.60
C MET A 604 -21.87 -3.59 19.19
N ASP A 605 -22.83 -3.12 19.98
CA ASP A 605 -24.23 -3.03 19.58
C ASP A 605 -24.43 -2.13 18.36
N LEU A 606 -25.33 -2.52 17.46
CA LEU A 606 -25.60 -1.80 16.21
C LEU A 606 -25.98 -0.31 16.42
N GLU A 607 -26.74 -0.02 17.48
CA GLU A 607 -27.20 1.32 17.85
C GLU A 607 -26.04 2.31 18.05
N LEU A 608 -24.87 1.81 18.43
CA LEU A 608 -23.70 2.62 18.72
C LEU A 608 -23.10 3.28 17.47
N ILE A 609 -23.38 2.78 16.27
CA ILE A 609 -22.98 3.44 15.01
C ILE A 609 -23.59 4.84 14.93
N ALA A 610 -24.90 4.95 15.17
CA ALA A 610 -25.60 6.23 15.14
C ALA A 610 -25.08 7.17 16.23
N TYR A 611 -24.78 6.63 17.42
CA TYR A 611 -24.16 7.38 18.51
C TYR A 611 -22.80 7.97 18.11
N PHE A 612 -21.90 7.14 17.58
CA PHE A 612 -20.57 7.55 17.15
C PHE A 612 -20.63 8.63 16.07
N ARG A 613 -21.48 8.47 15.05
CA ARG A 613 -21.66 9.47 13.98
C ARG A 613 -22.17 10.80 14.53
N LYS A 614 -23.18 10.76 15.41
CA LYS A 614 -23.71 11.96 16.08
C LYS A 614 -22.66 12.68 16.91
N LYS A 615 -21.83 11.94 17.67
CA LYS A 615 -20.80 12.54 18.55
C LYS A 615 -19.59 13.07 17.79
N SER A 616 -19.18 12.39 16.74
CA SER A 616 -18.07 12.84 15.89
C SER A 616 -18.48 13.98 14.96
N GLY A 617 -19.76 14.06 14.58
CA GLY A 617 -20.27 14.95 13.55
C GLY A 617 -19.94 14.48 12.13
N LEU A 618 -19.71 13.16 11.96
CA LEU A 618 -19.26 12.56 10.70
C LEU A 618 -20.26 11.50 10.25
N GLU A 619 -21.21 11.88 9.39
CA GLU A 619 -22.30 11.00 8.96
C GLU A 619 -21.81 9.77 8.17
N ASN A 620 -20.76 9.92 7.38
CA ASN A 620 -20.21 8.86 6.53
C ASN A 620 -19.10 8.03 7.19
N ALA A 621 -18.76 8.33 8.45
CA ALA A 621 -17.73 7.59 9.16
C ALA A 621 -18.19 6.15 9.45
N LEU A 622 -17.24 5.22 9.37
CA LEU A 622 -17.44 3.81 9.67
C LEU A 622 -16.92 3.52 11.07
N LEU A 623 -17.67 2.72 11.82
CA LEU A 623 -17.28 2.28 13.16
C LEU A 623 -16.85 0.82 13.06
N VAL A 624 -15.56 0.57 13.25
CA VAL A 624 -14.93 -0.75 13.08
C VAL A 624 -14.65 -1.34 14.46
N GLY A 625 -15.17 -2.55 14.70
CA GLY A 625 -14.91 -3.33 15.91
C GLY A 625 -13.68 -4.21 15.77
N TYR A 626 -13.38 -4.99 16.81
CA TYR A 626 -12.31 -6.02 16.80
C TYR A 626 -10.95 -5.48 16.35
N ALA A 627 -10.72 -4.19 16.61
CA ALA A 627 -9.54 -3.48 16.15
C ALA A 627 -8.55 -3.29 17.29
N ASN A 628 -7.30 -3.66 17.02
CA ASN A 628 -6.09 -3.45 17.81
C ASN A 628 -6.01 -4.18 19.16
N ASP A 629 -7.13 -4.62 19.71
CA ASP A 629 -7.25 -5.41 20.94
C ASP A 629 -8.64 -6.06 20.97
N PHE A 630 -8.94 -6.80 22.04
CA PHE A 630 -10.27 -7.28 22.39
C PHE A 630 -10.65 -6.93 23.83
N ILE A 631 -11.68 -6.09 24.00
CA ILE A 631 -12.15 -5.62 25.32
C ILE A 631 -13.53 -6.15 25.73
N GLY A 632 -14.04 -7.14 25.00
CA GLY A 632 -15.36 -7.74 25.24
C GLY A 632 -16.52 -6.98 24.59
N TYR A 633 -17.73 -7.28 25.09
CA TYR A 633 -18.96 -6.70 24.57
C TYR A 633 -19.15 -5.24 24.99
N LEU A 634 -19.62 -4.43 24.04
CA LEU A 634 -19.96 -3.01 24.22
C LEU A 634 -21.46 -2.81 23.96
N PRO A 635 -22.32 -3.17 24.94
CA PRO A 635 -23.75 -2.94 24.84
C PRO A 635 -24.10 -1.46 25.00
N VAL A 636 -25.14 -0.98 24.32
CA VAL A 636 -25.68 0.37 24.49
C VAL A 636 -26.22 0.55 25.90
N LYS A 637 -26.12 1.74 26.49
CA LYS A 637 -26.61 2.02 27.85
C LYS A 637 -28.04 1.55 28.11
N ALA A 638 -28.92 1.68 27.12
CA ALA A 638 -30.31 1.25 27.22
C ALA A 638 -30.46 -0.27 27.39
N ALA A 639 -29.53 -1.09 26.87
CA ALA A 639 -29.58 -2.53 26.98
C ALA A 639 -29.44 -3.01 28.45
N PHE A 640 -28.78 -2.23 29.32
CA PHE A 640 -28.64 -2.56 30.74
C PHE A 640 -29.97 -2.56 31.52
N THR A 641 -31.06 -2.05 30.93
CA THR A 641 -32.41 -2.16 31.51
C THR A 641 -32.94 -3.60 31.48
N ASN A 642 -32.43 -4.45 30.58
CA ASN A 642 -32.63 -5.88 30.59
C ASN A 642 -31.32 -6.57 31.01
N PRO A 643 -31.07 -6.77 32.31
CA PRO A 643 -29.79 -7.29 32.80
C PRO A 643 -29.51 -8.74 32.40
N CYS A 644 -30.48 -9.43 31.80
CA CYS A 644 -30.40 -10.83 31.39
C CYS A 644 -30.03 -11.02 29.91
N SER A 645 -29.76 -9.94 29.16
CA SER A 645 -29.27 -10.08 27.78
C SER A 645 -27.82 -10.54 27.76
N TYR A 646 -27.48 -11.41 26.81
CA TYR A 646 -26.15 -12.01 26.71
C TYR A 646 -25.04 -10.96 26.65
N GLU A 647 -25.16 -9.95 25.79
CA GLU A 647 -24.14 -8.90 25.62
C GLU A 647 -23.90 -8.11 26.92
N VAL A 648 -24.96 -7.89 27.71
CA VAL A 648 -24.88 -7.19 29.02
C VAL A 648 -24.24 -8.08 30.08
N ILE A 649 -24.59 -9.37 30.11
CA ILE A 649 -23.98 -10.35 31.03
C ILE A 649 -22.49 -10.45 30.77
N ILE A 650 -22.10 -10.66 29.50
CA ILE A 650 -20.68 -10.77 29.15
C ILE A 650 -19.96 -9.44 29.42
N CYS A 651 -20.52 -8.29 29.06
CA CYS A 651 -19.94 -6.98 29.41
C CYS A 651 -19.71 -6.82 30.93
N LYS A 652 -20.67 -7.25 31.76
CA LYS A 652 -20.52 -7.28 33.22
C LYS A 652 -19.41 -8.20 33.67
N ASN A 653 -19.21 -9.32 33.00
CA ASN A 653 -18.17 -10.31 33.32
C ASN A 653 -16.78 -9.89 32.84
N THR A 654 -16.67 -9.15 31.73
CA THR A 654 -15.36 -8.79 31.14
C THR A 654 -14.92 -7.37 31.48
N LEU A 655 -15.83 -6.39 31.38
CA LEU A 655 -15.46 -4.97 31.31
C LEU A 655 -15.93 -4.15 32.49
N THR A 656 -17.23 -4.16 32.81
CA THR A 656 -17.78 -3.32 33.90
C THR A 656 -19.25 -3.63 34.21
N THR A 657 -19.67 -3.32 35.43
CA THR A 657 -21.09 -3.28 35.82
C THR A 657 -21.76 -1.93 35.55
N LYS A 658 -21.00 -0.89 35.20
CA LYS A 658 -21.50 0.49 34.99
C LYS A 658 -22.19 0.63 33.61
N PRO A 659 -23.49 0.98 33.57
CA PRO A 659 -24.14 1.36 32.31
C PRO A 659 -23.50 2.62 31.71
N GLY A 660 -23.31 2.64 30.38
CA GLY A 660 -22.77 3.80 29.66
C GLY A 660 -21.29 3.73 29.27
N ILE A 661 -20.61 2.62 29.57
CA ILE A 661 -19.17 2.44 29.26
C ILE A 661 -18.88 2.49 27.75
N SER A 662 -19.78 1.90 26.96
CA SER A 662 -19.67 1.87 25.50
C SER A 662 -19.71 3.28 24.92
N GLU A 663 -20.59 4.13 25.45
CA GLU A 663 -20.67 5.54 25.12
C GLU A 663 -19.43 6.32 25.57
N ASP A 664 -18.89 6.04 26.76
CA ASP A 664 -17.64 6.67 27.24
C ASP A 664 -16.47 6.36 26.29
N ILE A 665 -16.31 5.10 25.88
CA ILE A 665 -15.33 4.65 24.89
C ILE A 665 -15.55 5.37 23.54
N LEU A 666 -16.79 5.40 23.04
CA LEU A 666 -17.09 6.00 21.75
C LEU A 666 -17.00 7.52 21.75
N ASN A 667 -17.20 8.19 22.89
CA ASN A 667 -16.93 9.62 23.02
C ASN A 667 -15.43 9.90 22.82
N ALA A 668 -14.55 9.06 23.38
CA ALA A 668 -13.12 9.16 23.16
C ALA A 668 -12.75 8.88 21.69
N THR A 669 -13.25 7.79 21.09
CA THR A 669 -13.02 7.46 19.67
C THR A 669 -13.55 8.56 18.74
N ALA A 670 -14.75 9.12 19.02
CA ALA A 670 -15.32 10.22 18.25
C ALA A 670 -14.49 11.50 18.33
N LYS A 671 -13.86 11.77 19.47
CA LYS A 671 -12.94 12.91 19.64
C LYS A 671 -11.69 12.75 18.76
N LEU A 672 -11.12 11.54 18.67
CA LEU A 672 -10.00 11.24 17.77
C LEU A 672 -10.40 11.48 16.31
N ALA A 673 -11.55 10.93 15.89
CA ALA A 673 -12.08 11.10 14.54
C ALA A 673 -12.30 12.58 14.17
N LYS A 674 -12.87 13.37 15.10
CA LYS A 674 -13.09 14.81 14.91
C LYS A 674 -11.77 15.59 14.79
N LYS A 675 -10.75 15.22 15.55
CA LYS A 675 -9.40 15.83 15.50
C LYS A 675 -8.77 15.68 14.12
N LEU A 676 -8.92 14.53 13.47
CA LEU A 676 -8.42 14.27 12.11
C LEU A 676 -9.02 15.23 11.08
N MET A 677 -10.30 15.59 11.21
CA MET A 677 -10.94 16.57 10.32
C MET A 677 -10.47 18.01 10.58
N GLN A 678 -10.36 18.41 11.84
CA GLN A 678 -9.99 19.78 12.21
C GLN A 678 -8.56 20.15 11.80
N LYS A 679 -7.61 19.21 11.87
CA LYS A 679 -6.22 19.41 11.42
C LYS A 679 -6.12 19.78 9.93
N THR A 680 -7.13 19.48 9.13
CA THR A 680 -7.13 19.71 7.68
C THR A 680 -7.63 21.11 7.32
N LYS A 681 -8.63 21.63 8.06
CA LYS A 681 -9.11 23.02 7.88
C LYS A 681 -8.05 24.07 8.23
N LYS A 682 -7.06 23.73 9.06
CA LYS A 682 -5.93 24.59 9.42
C LYS A 682 -4.77 24.57 8.41
N ILE A 683 -4.76 23.65 7.45
CA ILE A 683 -3.74 23.55 6.38
C ILE A 683 -4.27 24.19 5.08
N LEU A 684 -5.58 24.39 4.98
CA LEU A 684 -6.27 25.03 3.84
C LEU A 684 -6.65 26.51 4.10
N LYS A 685 -6.30 27.04 5.28
CA LYS A 685 -6.26 28.47 5.59
C LYS A 685 -4.81 28.85 5.80
#